data_AF-A0A258ES65-F1
#
_entry.id   AF-A0A258ES65-F1
#
_cell.length_a   1.000
_cell.length_b   1.000
_cell.length_c   1.000
_cell.angle_alpha   90.00
_cell.angle_beta   90.00
_cell.angle_gamma   90.00
#
_symmetry.space_group_name_H-M   'P 1'
#
loop_
_entity.id
_entity.type
_entity.pdbx_description
1 polymer ?
#
loop_
_entity_poly.entity_id
_entity_poly.type
_entity_poly.pdbx_seq_one_letter_code
_entity_poly.pdbx_strand_id
1 'polypeptide(L)'
;MYIIFDTETTGLPRDYNAPMSDVDNWPRLVQIAWQLHDARGKLLSNHNYIIRPEGFTIPYNAEKVHGISTKRALAEGHDLKEILQVFREDVVQAKFLVGHNIGFDINVVGSEYLRAELVMPLESKSELDTKDISTEFCALPGGKGGKFKWPTLTELHKKLFGVGFDDAHDAAYDVDATARCFFGLITQGVQKPEPGILIDEVIYEAPKLAEANFVQAKDEQKAAKDILKQAGKADISDLAEVPFTHLHVHTQYSVLQATSEIPAIVAKAKSMGMTAIAMTDHGNMMGAFHFVKEAMGKELKPILGCEFNLCRDRKNKANKDDGYQTVLIAKNKAGYHNLAKLASYANIEGFYYVPRIDKEVLVQYKGDLIATTGGLWGEIPYLILNVGETQAEEAFLWWREQFGEDFYVELNRHGIPEEEKVNEVLLEFAKRYHVKYFAANNTYYNDKGDAKAHDILLCVKDGELVEKPKKYIGKRGREFRYGFPNDEFYLKSPEEMKKLFADLPEAIECTQEIVDKCEAYKLAREVLLPKFDIPDEFRHPEDEVDGGKRGENAYLRFLTYEGAKKRYKEITPEIQERLDFELATIEKTGYPGYFLIVQDFTRAARDMGVSVGPGRGSAAGSAVAYCVGITNVDPIEYDLLFERFLNPDRVSLPDIDIDFDDEGRQHVIDYVIKKYGSNQVAQIITYGTMAAKSAIRDTARVLNLPLAEAGRLANLVPDIKLKTLFDLAKNKPALLEKLKGQQELLQKAEELLRIAQGQDESAKTINQATVLEGSVRNTGIHACGVIITPADITNFVPVALAKDSDMVCTQFDNSVVESAGLLKMDFLGLKTLTLIKDAIKIVKERHGIQL
;
A
#
# COMPACT_ATOMS: atom_id res chain seq x y z
N MET A 1 35.43 -15.11 38.02
CA MET A 1 34.85 -16.19 37.20
C MET A 1 33.93 -15.57 36.18
N TYR A 2 34.00 -16.06 34.95
CA TYR A 2 33.24 -15.56 33.80
C TYR A 2 32.28 -16.65 33.35
N ILE A 3 31.00 -16.33 33.23
CA ILE A 3 30.05 -17.20 32.50
C ILE A 3 29.77 -16.54 31.17
N ILE A 4 30.01 -17.28 30.10
CA ILE A 4 29.73 -16.87 28.73
C ILE A 4 28.55 -17.70 28.27
N PHE A 5 27.48 -17.07 27.80
CA PHE A 5 26.29 -17.79 27.33
C PHE A 5 25.66 -17.07 26.15
N ASP A 6 24.92 -17.84 25.36
CA ASP A 6 24.22 -17.39 24.16
C ASP A 6 22.93 -18.21 24.00
N THR A 7 21.96 -17.65 23.29
CA THR A 7 20.64 -18.26 23.13
C THR A 7 20.16 -18.29 21.69
N GLU A 8 19.62 -19.43 21.28
CA GLU A 8 18.75 -19.50 20.10
C GLU A 8 17.30 -19.34 20.53
N THR A 9 16.51 -18.66 19.71
CA THR A 9 15.17 -18.24 20.07
C THR A 9 14.19 -18.40 18.92
N THR A 10 12.90 -18.34 19.22
CA THR A 10 11.84 -18.38 18.19
C THR A 10 11.80 -17.15 17.28
N GLY A 11 12.62 -16.12 17.53
CA GLY A 11 12.65 -14.91 16.72
C GLY A 11 13.20 -13.70 17.47
N LEU A 12 12.78 -12.51 17.08
CA LEU A 12 13.22 -11.25 17.70
C LEU A 12 12.06 -10.62 18.49
N PRO A 13 12.35 -9.85 19.56
CA PRO A 13 11.33 -9.14 20.30
C PRO A 13 10.64 -8.10 19.43
N ARG A 14 9.40 -7.78 19.77
CA ARG A 14 8.62 -6.75 19.07
C ARG A 14 9.20 -5.35 19.35
N ASP A 15 9.56 -5.10 20.60
CA ASP A 15 10.28 -3.92 21.08
C ASP A 15 11.49 -4.35 21.91
N TYR A 16 12.68 -3.91 21.50
CA TYR A 16 13.93 -4.18 22.21
C TYR A 16 14.05 -3.44 23.55
N ASN A 17 13.21 -2.44 23.79
CA ASN A 17 13.24 -1.63 25.02
C ASN A 17 12.18 -2.06 26.04
N ALA A 18 11.36 -3.07 25.74
CA ALA A 18 10.35 -3.54 26.68
C ALA A 18 11.01 -4.20 27.90
N PRO A 19 10.44 -4.06 29.11
CA PRO A 19 10.96 -4.74 30.29
C PRO A 19 10.82 -6.27 30.14
N MET A 20 11.66 -7.05 30.82
CA MET A 20 11.56 -8.52 30.85
C MET A 20 10.20 -9.03 31.38
N SER A 21 9.52 -8.22 32.20
CA SER A 21 8.18 -8.52 32.71
C SER A 21 7.10 -8.52 31.62
N ASP A 22 7.37 -7.89 30.47
CA ASP A 22 6.53 -8.02 29.28
C ASP A 22 6.88 -9.33 28.56
N VAL A 23 6.49 -10.45 29.17
CA VAL A 23 6.83 -11.79 28.70
C VAL A 23 6.25 -12.10 27.32
N ASP A 24 5.25 -11.36 26.83
CA ASP A 24 4.69 -11.55 25.49
C ASP A 24 5.47 -10.79 24.39
N ASN A 25 6.30 -9.82 24.78
CA ASN A 25 7.19 -9.13 23.87
C ASN A 25 8.41 -9.97 23.49
N TRP A 26 8.99 -10.68 24.45
CA TRP A 26 10.25 -11.42 24.29
C TRP A 26 10.03 -12.80 23.65
N PRO A 27 10.93 -13.26 22.77
CA PRO A 27 10.80 -14.57 22.13
C PRO A 27 10.95 -15.72 23.13
N ARG A 28 10.64 -16.95 22.69
CA ARG A 28 10.82 -18.17 23.49
C ARG A 28 12.23 -18.72 23.31
N LEU A 29 12.81 -19.24 24.39
CA LEU A 29 14.12 -19.91 24.37
C LEU A 29 14.02 -21.27 23.67
N VAL A 30 14.88 -21.50 22.69
CA VAL A 30 14.94 -22.74 21.89
C VAL A 30 16.19 -23.55 22.25
N GLN A 31 17.34 -22.88 22.36
CA GLN A 31 18.60 -23.48 22.77
C GLN A 31 19.30 -22.51 23.72
N ILE A 32 19.95 -23.06 24.74
CA ILE A 32 20.89 -22.31 25.58
C ILE A 32 22.19 -23.07 25.68
N ALA A 33 23.30 -22.38 25.47
CA ALA A 33 24.62 -22.90 25.72
C ALA A 33 25.38 -21.94 26.63
N TRP A 34 26.29 -22.49 27.44
CA TRP A 34 27.17 -21.67 28.25
C TRP A 34 28.46 -22.38 28.61
N GLN A 35 29.47 -21.57 28.91
CA GLN A 35 30.77 -21.97 29.44
C GLN A 35 31.07 -21.19 30.71
N LEU A 36 31.45 -21.88 31.78
CA LEU A 36 31.96 -21.26 32.99
C LEU A 36 33.48 -21.36 32.98
N HIS A 37 34.16 -20.22 33.10
CA HIS A 37 35.61 -20.16 33.20
C HIS A 37 36.06 -19.53 34.52
N ASP A 38 37.21 -20.00 35.01
CA ASP A 38 37.92 -19.28 36.06
C ASP A 38 38.51 -17.96 35.53
N ALA A 39 39.14 -17.19 36.43
CA ALA A 39 39.65 -15.89 36.09
C ALA A 39 40.90 -15.91 35.17
N ARG A 40 41.50 -17.09 34.95
CA ARG A 40 42.65 -17.33 34.06
C ARG A 40 42.25 -17.96 32.72
N GLY A 41 40.96 -18.23 32.50
CA GLY A 41 40.45 -18.80 31.26
C GLY A 41 40.34 -20.32 31.24
N LYS A 42 40.60 -20.99 32.38
CA LYS A 42 40.40 -22.45 32.51
C LYS A 42 38.91 -22.78 32.47
N LEU A 43 38.53 -23.79 31.69
CA LEU A 43 37.14 -24.24 31.56
C LEU A 43 36.73 -25.06 32.80
N LEU A 44 35.64 -24.66 33.45
CA LEU A 44 35.09 -25.31 34.65
C LEU A 44 33.86 -26.17 34.31
N SER A 45 32.96 -25.65 33.48
CA SER A 45 31.79 -26.36 32.97
C SER A 45 31.46 -25.88 31.55
N ASN A 46 30.83 -26.74 30.76
CA ASN A 46 30.37 -26.46 29.40
C ASN A 46 29.07 -27.22 29.17
N HIS A 47 28.01 -26.50 28.82
CA HIS A 47 26.68 -27.05 28.65
C HIS A 47 26.04 -26.53 27.36
N ASN A 48 25.24 -27.38 26.73
CA ASN A 48 24.47 -27.07 25.54
C ASN A 48 23.17 -27.87 25.58
N TYR A 49 22.03 -27.19 25.65
CA TYR A 49 20.72 -27.81 25.77
C TYR A 49 19.71 -27.22 24.80
N ILE A 50 18.99 -28.10 24.11
CA ILE A 50 17.75 -27.76 23.39
C ILE A 50 16.59 -27.81 24.38
N ILE A 51 15.74 -26.81 24.36
CA ILE A 51 14.56 -26.72 25.23
C ILE A 51 13.37 -27.38 24.52
N ARG A 52 12.66 -28.24 25.24
CA ARG A 52 11.41 -28.83 24.76
C ARG A 52 10.32 -27.73 24.71
N PRO A 53 9.67 -27.52 23.56
CA PRO A 53 8.68 -26.47 23.45
C PRO A 53 7.39 -26.85 24.20
N GLU A 54 6.93 -25.97 25.09
CA GLU A 54 5.68 -26.12 25.83
C GLU A 54 4.76 -24.91 25.57
N GLY A 55 3.64 -25.16 24.89
CA GLY A 55 2.67 -24.12 24.52
C GLY A 55 3.15 -23.17 23.40
N PHE A 56 4.16 -23.57 22.62
CA PHE A 56 4.61 -22.84 21.44
C PHE A 56 5.20 -23.80 20.40
N THR A 57 5.43 -23.29 19.19
CA THR A 57 6.17 -23.99 18.13
C THR A 57 7.33 -23.11 17.69
N ILE A 58 8.43 -23.73 17.25
CA ILE A 58 9.55 -23.02 16.64
C ILE A 58 9.18 -22.61 15.21
N PRO A 59 9.22 -21.31 14.87
CA PRO A 59 8.82 -20.84 13.54
C PRO A 59 9.79 -21.29 12.46
N TYR A 60 9.29 -21.51 11.24
CA TYR A 60 10.09 -21.98 10.12
C TYR A 60 11.28 -21.07 9.79
N ASN A 61 11.12 -19.75 9.87
CA ASN A 61 12.23 -18.84 9.62
C ASN A 61 13.30 -18.88 10.73
N ALA A 62 12.93 -19.22 11.98
CA ALA A 62 13.90 -19.44 13.04
C ALA A 62 14.64 -20.77 12.83
N GLU A 63 13.90 -21.84 12.49
CA GLU A 63 14.47 -23.13 12.12
C GLU A 63 15.49 -23.02 10.97
N LYS A 64 15.21 -22.21 9.94
CA LYS A 64 16.16 -21.95 8.84
C LYS A 64 17.45 -21.24 9.29
N VAL A 65 17.39 -20.50 10.39
CA VAL A 65 18.54 -19.80 10.96
C VAL A 65 19.35 -20.77 11.80
N HIS A 66 18.76 -21.45 12.78
CA HIS A 66 19.49 -22.22 13.80
C HIS A 66 19.41 -23.76 13.67
N GLY A 67 18.63 -24.30 12.73
CA GLY A 67 18.55 -25.73 12.42
C GLY A 67 17.78 -26.61 13.43
N ILE A 68 17.00 -26.01 14.34
CA ILE A 68 16.23 -26.75 15.35
C ILE A 68 14.74 -26.66 15.00
N SER A 69 14.16 -27.75 14.51
CA SER A 69 12.72 -27.84 14.24
C SER A 69 11.92 -28.11 15.51
N THR A 70 10.63 -27.75 15.52
CA THR A 70 9.71 -28.14 16.61
C THR A 70 9.73 -29.64 16.85
N LYS A 71 9.76 -30.44 15.77
CA LYS A 71 9.82 -31.90 15.84
C LYS A 71 11.09 -32.40 16.53
N ARG A 72 12.25 -31.82 16.20
CA ARG A 72 13.53 -32.16 16.83
C ARG A 72 13.54 -31.75 18.30
N ALA A 73 13.10 -30.53 18.61
CA ALA A 73 13.05 -30.03 19.98
C ALA A 73 12.09 -30.85 20.87
N LEU A 74 10.99 -31.38 20.33
CA LEU A 74 10.13 -32.32 21.06
C LEU A 74 10.79 -33.67 21.33
N ALA A 75 11.61 -34.18 20.39
CA ALA A 75 12.26 -35.48 20.49
C ALA A 75 13.53 -35.46 21.37
N GLU A 76 14.33 -34.41 21.26
CA GLU A 76 15.66 -34.28 21.87
C GLU A 76 15.70 -33.25 23.01
N GLY A 77 14.68 -32.39 23.13
CA GLY A 77 14.69 -31.28 24.06
C GLY A 77 14.41 -31.66 25.52
N HIS A 78 14.91 -30.81 26.41
CA HIS A 78 14.83 -30.93 27.86
C HIS A 78 13.78 -30.00 28.46
N ASP A 79 13.33 -30.30 29.68
CA ASP A 79 12.41 -29.43 30.42
C ASP A 79 13.06 -28.07 30.72
N LEU A 80 12.33 -26.99 30.48
CA LEU A 80 12.83 -25.63 30.66
C LEU A 80 13.23 -25.36 32.12
N LYS A 81 12.41 -25.77 33.10
CA LYS A 81 12.65 -25.48 34.52
C LYS A 81 13.89 -26.21 35.02
N GLU A 82 14.08 -27.46 34.59
CA GLU A 82 15.29 -28.23 34.89
C GLU A 82 16.54 -27.53 34.35
N ILE A 83 16.54 -27.10 33.07
CA ILE A 83 17.70 -26.44 32.47
C ILE A 83 17.99 -25.08 33.11
N LEU A 84 16.96 -24.29 33.41
CA LEU A 84 17.15 -23.02 34.13
C LEU A 84 17.78 -23.25 35.51
N GLN A 85 17.42 -24.32 36.21
CA GLN A 85 18.03 -24.66 37.49
C GLN A 85 19.52 -25.05 37.33
N VAL A 86 19.88 -25.85 36.32
CA VAL A 86 21.29 -26.19 36.04
C VAL A 86 22.08 -24.92 35.69
N PHE A 87 21.54 -24.05 34.84
CA PHE A 87 22.17 -22.78 34.49
C PHE A 87 22.39 -21.89 35.73
N ARG A 88 21.42 -21.86 36.66
CA ARG A 88 21.53 -21.11 37.92
C ARG A 88 22.73 -21.54 38.76
N GLU A 89 23.03 -22.84 38.83
CA GLU A 89 24.14 -23.36 39.65
C GLU A 89 25.50 -22.79 39.21
N ASP A 90 25.69 -22.60 37.91
CA ASP A 90 26.91 -21.99 37.34
C ASP A 90 26.89 -20.45 37.42
N VAL A 91 25.74 -19.82 37.15
CA VAL A 91 25.59 -18.35 37.25
C VAL A 91 25.89 -17.86 38.67
N VAL A 92 25.50 -18.60 39.70
CA VAL A 92 25.77 -18.22 41.11
C VAL A 92 27.28 -18.14 41.38
N GLN A 93 28.07 -19.04 40.79
CA GLN A 93 29.53 -19.07 40.91
C GLN A 93 30.21 -17.96 40.09
N ALA A 94 29.59 -17.53 38.99
CA ALA A 94 30.11 -16.48 38.14
C ALA A 94 30.06 -15.10 38.80
N LYS A 95 31.03 -14.24 38.44
CA LYS A 95 31.06 -12.82 38.84
C LYS A 95 30.62 -11.91 37.69
N PHE A 96 30.97 -12.30 36.46
CA PHE A 96 30.68 -11.57 35.25
C PHE A 96 29.86 -12.41 34.28
N LEU A 97 28.83 -11.79 33.70
CA LEU A 97 28.10 -12.32 32.55
C LEU A 97 28.78 -11.76 31.29
N VAL A 98 29.15 -12.63 30.37
CA VAL A 98 29.83 -12.24 29.13
C VAL A 98 29.01 -12.73 27.95
N GLY A 99 28.91 -11.91 26.91
CA GLY A 99 28.31 -12.32 25.65
C GLY A 99 28.67 -11.36 24.53
N HIS A 100 28.08 -11.58 23.37
CA HIS A 100 28.17 -10.66 22.23
C HIS A 100 26.77 -10.14 21.93
N ASN A 101 26.43 -8.96 22.44
CA ASN A 101 25.05 -8.48 22.61
C ASN A 101 24.29 -9.10 23.79
N ILE A 102 25.00 -9.39 24.90
CA ILE A 102 24.53 -10.13 26.09
C ILE A 102 23.22 -9.60 26.72
N GLY A 103 22.93 -8.31 26.57
CA GLY A 103 21.67 -7.75 27.07
C GLY A 103 20.44 -8.40 26.44
N PHE A 104 20.54 -8.87 25.19
CA PHE A 104 19.46 -9.63 24.55
C PHE A 104 19.24 -10.97 25.25
N ASP A 105 20.29 -11.77 25.42
CA ASP A 105 20.22 -13.10 26.02
C ASP A 105 19.79 -13.05 27.49
N ILE A 106 20.25 -12.05 28.24
CA ILE A 106 19.79 -11.79 29.62
C ILE A 106 18.28 -11.57 29.63
N ASN A 107 17.74 -10.75 28.73
CA ASN A 107 16.31 -10.48 28.68
C ASN A 107 15.50 -11.73 28.27
N VAL A 108 15.99 -12.52 27.32
CA VAL A 108 15.34 -13.77 26.88
C VAL A 108 15.29 -14.78 28.03
N VAL A 109 16.45 -15.10 28.62
CA VAL A 109 16.54 -16.06 29.73
C VAL A 109 15.79 -15.53 30.95
N GLY A 110 15.92 -14.24 31.26
CA GLY A 110 15.19 -13.58 32.34
C GLY A 110 13.68 -13.67 32.17
N SER A 111 13.17 -13.49 30.95
CA SER A 111 11.75 -13.68 30.64
C SER A 111 11.31 -15.13 30.86
N GLU A 112 12.13 -16.13 30.54
CA GLU A 112 11.82 -17.53 30.84
C GLU A 112 11.82 -17.85 32.34
N TYR A 113 12.71 -17.24 33.13
CA TYR A 113 12.63 -17.32 34.60
C TYR A 113 11.29 -16.79 35.12
N LEU A 114 10.82 -15.66 34.58
CA LEU A 114 9.53 -15.09 34.95
C LEU A 114 8.35 -15.98 34.52
N ARG A 115 8.37 -16.53 33.30
CA ARG A 115 7.36 -17.50 32.82
C ARG A 115 7.35 -18.78 33.65
N ALA A 116 8.50 -19.22 34.14
CA ALA A 116 8.65 -20.39 34.98
C ALA A 116 8.33 -20.15 36.47
N GLU A 117 8.05 -18.90 36.86
CA GLU A 117 7.87 -18.46 38.26
C GLU A 117 9.10 -18.76 39.14
N LEU A 118 10.30 -18.65 38.57
CA LEU A 118 11.58 -18.90 39.23
C LEU A 118 12.31 -17.60 39.58
N VAL A 119 13.13 -17.63 40.62
CA VAL A 119 13.96 -16.48 41.03
C VAL A 119 15.17 -16.33 40.10
N MET A 120 15.29 -15.16 39.47
CA MET A 120 16.35 -14.86 38.51
C MET A 120 17.72 -14.63 39.20
N PRO A 121 18.80 -15.33 38.82
CA PRO A 121 20.13 -15.14 39.40
C PRO A 121 20.98 -14.07 38.69
N LEU A 122 20.46 -13.43 37.64
CA LEU A 122 21.23 -12.58 36.71
C LEU A 122 21.36 -11.11 37.16
N GLU A 123 20.35 -10.52 37.79
CA GLU A 123 20.25 -9.07 38.07
C GLU A 123 21.41 -8.49 38.91
N SER A 124 22.07 -9.32 39.72
CA SER A 124 23.16 -8.89 40.60
C SER A 124 24.58 -8.97 39.99
N LYS A 125 24.70 -9.45 38.76
CA LYS A 125 25.99 -9.76 38.12
C LYS A 125 26.46 -8.61 37.22
N SER A 126 27.77 -8.45 37.07
CA SER A 126 28.33 -7.42 36.18
C SER A 126 28.38 -7.93 34.73
N GLU A 127 27.88 -7.13 33.80
CA GLU A 127 27.83 -7.47 32.37
C GLU A 127 29.10 -7.03 31.65
N LEU A 128 29.62 -7.87 30.76
CA LEU A 128 30.75 -7.61 29.88
C LEU A 128 30.36 -7.96 28.43
N ASP A 129 29.87 -6.97 27.69
CA ASP A 129 29.48 -7.15 26.29
C ASP A 129 30.68 -6.98 25.35
N THR A 130 31.10 -8.07 24.71
CA THR A 130 32.23 -8.06 23.78
C THR A 130 31.98 -7.16 22.57
N LYS A 131 30.72 -6.95 22.15
CA LYS A 131 30.34 -6.01 21.09
C LYS A 131 30.76 -4.59 21.45
N ASP A 132 30.43 -4.15 22.67
CA ASP A 132 30.73 -2.80 23.13
C ASP A 132 32.21 -2.63 23.48
N ILE A 133 32.81 -3.62 24.17
CA ILE A 133 34.23 -3.63 24.53
C ILE A 133 35.13 -3.51 23.29
N SER A 134 34.77 -4.20 22.20
CA SER A 134 35.60 -4.25 20.99
C SER A 134 35.34 -3.15 19.97
N THR A 135 34.36 -2.27 20.17
CA THR A 135 33.94 -1.30 19.14
C THR A 135 35.08 -0.38 18.69
N GLU A 136 35.80 0.23 19.65
CA GLU A 136 36.95 1.10 19.35
C GLU A 136 38.15 0.30 18.82
N PHE A 137 38.32 -0.95 19.26
CA PHE A 137 39.38 -1.83 18.81
C PHE A 137 39.21 -2.26 17.34
N CYS A 138 37.98 -2.54 16.92
CA CYS A 138 37.63 -2.90 15.55
C CYS A 138 37.63 -1.68 14.63
N ALA A 139 37.18 -0.51 15.13
CA ALA A 139 37.16 0.78 14.43
C ALA A 139 36.48 0.72 13.04
N LEU A 140 35.35 0.01 12.95
CA LEU A 140 34.63 -0.20 11.69
C LEU A 140 33.81 1.05 11.31
N PRO A 141 33.88 1.54 10.06
CA PRO A 141 33.11 2.71 9.64
C PRO A 141 31.60 2.41 9.53
N GLY A 142 30.75 3.45 9.63
CA GLY A 142 29.31 3.36 9.34
C GLY A 142 28.36 3.31 10.55
N GLY A 143 28.85 3.57 11.77
CA GLY A 143 28.02 3.67 12.97
C GLY A 143 27.12 4.92 12.99
N LYS A 144 26.07 4.88 13.82
CA LYS A 144 25.12 6.01 13.96
C LYS A 144 25.82 7.21 14.60
N GLY A 145 25.52 8.41 14.10
CA GLY A 145 26.01 9.68 14.68
C GLY A 145 27.52 9.90 14.53
N GLY A 146 28.17 9.29 13.53
CA GLY A 146 29.61 9.44 13.29
C GLY A 146 30.52 8.55 14.15
N LYS A 147 29.94 7.67 14.97
CA LYS A 147 30.68 6.65 15.74
C LYS A 147 31.07 5.45 14.87
N PHE A 148 31.96 4.60 15.40
CA PHE A 148 32.24 3.30 14.79
C PHE A 148 31.01 2.37 14.85
N LYS A 149 30.88 1.50 13.85
CA LYS A 149 29.88 0.43 13.78
C LYS A 149 30.21 -0.61 14.84
N TRP A 150 29.19 -1.11 15.52
CA TRP A 150 29.32 -2.32 16.36
C TRP A 150 29.80 -3.50 15.49
N PRO A 151 30.89 -4.18 15.86
CA PRO A 151 31.37 -5.33 15.12
C PRO A 151 30.43 -6.51 15.30
N THR A 152 30.22 -7.30 14.26
CA THR A 152 29.66 -8.65 14.43
C THR A 152 30.69 -9.57 15.07
N LEU A 153 30.25 -10.70 15.64
CA LEU A 153 31.15 -11.67 16.25
C LEU A 153 32.19 -12.15 15.23
N THR A 154 31.80 -12.36 13.97
CA THR A 154 32.70 -12.79 12.89
C THR A 154 33.73 -11.72 12.54
N GLU A 155 33.32 -10.45 12.51
CA GLU A 155 34.21 -9.30 12.28
C GLU A 155 35.25 -9.19 13.41
N LEU A 156 34.82 -9.36 14.67
CA LEU A 156 35.68 -9.37 15.84
C LEU A 156 36.67 -10.55 15.80
N HIS A 157 36.19 -11.76 15.54
CA HIS A 157 37.02 -12.96 15.45
C HIS A 157 38.09 -12.80 14.36
N LYS A 158 37.70 -12.29 13.18
CA LYS A 158 38.64 -12.00 12.08
C LYS A 158 39.66 -10.95 12.46
N LYS A 159 39.27 -9.91 13.22
CA LYS A 159 40.20 -8.86 13.68
C LYS A 159 41.23 -9.41 14.67
N LEU A 160 40.83 -10.30 15.57
CA LEU A 160 41.71 -10.88 16.59
C LEU A 160 42.62 -11.99 16.04
N PHE A 161 42.10 -12.84 15.15
CA PHE A 161 42.77 -14.10 14.78
C PHE A 161 43.09 -14.24 13.28
N GLY A 162 42.73 -13.26 12.46
CA GLY A 162 42.99 -13.26 11.00
C GLY A 162 42.07 -14.17 10.19
N VAL A 163 41.24 -14.97 10.85
CA VAL A 163 40.24 -15.87 10.24
C VAL A 163 38.85 -15.51 10.75
N GLY A 164 37.86 -15.47 9.85
CA GLY A 164 36.46 -15.49 10.28
C GLY A 164 36.13 -16.86 10.89
N PHE A 165 34.98 -16.96 11.56
CA PHE A 165 34.35 -18.24 11.82
C PHE A 165 33.09 -18.32 10.95
N ASP A 166 32.75 -19.53 10.49
CA ASP A 166 31.50 -19.74 9.80
C ASP A 166 30.38 -19.55 10.83
N ASP A 167 29.58 -18.50 10.64
CA ASP A 167 28.46 -18.13 11.49
C ASP A 167 27.49 -19.31 11.55
N ALA A 168 27.65 -20.09 12.61
CA ALA A 168 27.03 -21.38 12.74
C ALA A 168 25.63 -21.23 13.31
N HIS A 169 25.15 -20.06 13.75
CA HIS A 169 23.82 -19.86 14.36
C HIS A 169 23.45 -21.04 15.29
N ASP A 170 24.40 -21.38 16.14
CA ASP A 170 24.33 -22.48 17.09
C ASP A 170 24.95 -21.94 18.37
N ALA A 171 24.11 -21.78 19.39
CA ALA A 171 24.50 -21.18 20.66
C ALA A 171 25.82 -21.75 21.21
N ALA A 172 26.13 -23.05 21.04
CA ALA A 172 27.37 -23.62 21.57
C ALA A 172 28.63 -23.16 20.81
N TYR A 173 28.52 -22.99 19.50
CA TYR A 173 29.60 -22.46 18.67
C TYR A 173 29.78 -20.96 18.87
N ASP A 174 28.68 -20.22 19.02
CA ASP A 174 28.70 -18.78 19.29
C ASP A 174 29.24 -18.48 20.69
N VAL A 175 28.97 -19.32 21.70
CA VAL A 175 29.62 -19.24 23.01
C VAL A 175 31.12 -19.50 22.93
N ASP A 176 31.59 -20.53 22.20
CA ASP A 176 33.04 -20.76 22.03
C ASP A 176 33.72 -19.60 21.31
N ALA A 177 33.12 -19.09 20.23
CA ALA A 177 33.64 -17.95 19.49
C ALA A 177 33.67 -16.69 20.37
N THR A 178 32.62 -16.46 21.16
CA THR A 178 32.53 -15.32 22.09
C THR A 178 33.54 -15.43 23.23
N ALA A 179 33.66 -16.59 23.87
CA ALA A 179 34.63 -16.84 24.94
C ALA A 179 36.06 -16.63 24.42
N ARG A 180 36.37 -17.20 23.24
CA ARG A 180 37.66 -17.00 22.57
C ARG A 180 37.94 -15.53 22.26
N CYS A 181 36.96 -14.80 21.74
CA CYS A 181 37.11 -13.37 21.48
C CYS A 181 37.29 -12.56 22.77
N PHE A 182 36.53 -12.87 23.83
CA PHE A 182 36.62 -12.20 25.12
C PHE A 182 38.02 -12.34 25.75
N PHE A 183 38.52 -13.58 25.87
CA PHE A 183 39.88 -13.80 26.37
C PHE A 183 40.93 -13.25 25.41
N GLY A 184 40.68 -13.27 24.09
CA GLY A 184 41.48 -12.59 23.08
C GLY A 184 41.61 -11.08 23.35
N LEU A 185 40.50 -10.39 23.64
CA LEU A 185 40.49 -8.97 24.00
C LEU A 185 41.29 -8.69 25.28
N ILE A 186 41.30 -9.62 26.25
CA ILE A 186 42.16 -9.52 27.43
C ILE A 186 43.63 -9.62 27.04
N THR A 187 44.00 -10.61 26.22
CA THR A 187 45.40 -10.78 25.76
C THR A 187 45.91 -9.61 24.91
N GLN A 188 45.02 -8.93 24.19
CA GLN A 188 45.33 -7.70 23.43
C GLN A 188 45.33 -6.43 24.29
N GLY A 189 45.02 -6.52 25.58
CA GLY A 189 44.97 -5.39 26.51
C GLY A 189 43.78 -4.45 26.30
N VAL A 190 42.78 -4.85 25.51
CA VAL A 190 41.53 -4.09 25.30
C VAL A 190 40.63 -4.19 26.52
N GLN A 191 40.52 -5.41 27.09
CA GLN A 191 39.80 -5.68 28.33
C GLN A 191 40.81 -5.99 29.46
N LYS A 192 40.57 -5.46 30.66
CA LYS A 192 41.43 -5.78 31.82
C LYS A 192 41.02 -7.11 32.45
N PRO A 193 41.99 -7.98 32.85
CA PRO A 193 41.69 -9.17 33.64
C PRO A 193 41.23 -8.80 35.06
N GLU A 194 40.80 -9.80 35.85
CA GLU A 194 40.44 -9.58 37.25
C GLU A 194 41.63 -9.05 38.07
N PRO A 195 41.39 -8.25 39.13
CA PRO A 195 42.46 -7.74 39.99
C PRO A 195 43.35 -8.86 40.53
N GLY A 196 44.66 -8.73 40.32
CA GLY A 196 45.66 -9.70 40.77
C GLY A 196 46.06 -10.75 39.73
N ILE A 197 45.53 -10.69 38.50
CA ILE A 197 45.91 -11.58 37.39
C ILE A 197 46.64 -10.76 36.32
N LEU A 198 47.79 -11.28 35.87
CA LEU A 198 48.54 -10.70 34.76
C LEU A 198 47.98 -11.18 33.41
N ILE A 199 48.14 -10.36 32.37
CA ILE A 199 47.58 -10.66 31.03
C ILE A 199 48.16 -11.97 30.45
N ASP A 200 49.43 -12.26 30.73
CA ASP A 200 50.14 -13.47 30.30
C ASP A 200 49.72 -14.74 31.06
N GLU A 201 49.01 -14.61 32.19
CA GLU A 201 48.41 -15.75 32.90
C GLU A 201 47.06 -16.19 32.30
N VAL A 202 46.48 -15.41 31.38
CA VAL A 202 45.15 -15.68 30.81
C VAL A 202 45.29 -16.52 29.54
N ILE A 203 44.86 -17.78 29.63
CA ILE A 203 44.88 -18.74 28.54
C ILE A 203 43.49 -19.34 28.41
N TYR A 204 42.84 -19.10 27.28
CA TYR A 204 41.54 -19.69 26.98
C TYR A 204 41.65 -21.19 26.74
N GLU A 205 40.93 -21.99 27.54
CA GLU A 205 40.75 -23.42 27.33
C GLU A 205 39.46 -23.69 26.56
N ALA A 206 39.58 -24.07 25.28
CA ALA A 206 38.42 -24.35 24.44
C ALA A 206 37.71 -25.67 24.83
N PRO A 207 36.36 -25.73 24.77
CA PRO A 207 35.61 -26.96 25.00
C PRO A 207 35.75 -27.95 23.82
N LYS A 208 35.26 -29.17 24.03
CA LYS A 208 34.96 -30.11 22.95
C LYS A 208 33.49 -29.96 22.56
N LEU A 209 33.23 -29.43 21.38
CA LEU A 209 31.87 -29.26 20.86
C LEU A 209 31.39 -30.51 20.11
N ALA A 210 30.09 -30.79 20.20
CA ALA A 210 29.41 -31.74 19.32
C ALA A 210 29.25 -31.15 17.91
N GLU A 211 28.77 -31.95 16.95
CA GLU A 211 28.50 -31.48 15.60
C GLU A 211 27.40 -30.40 15.61
N ALA A 212 27.63 -29.28 14.92
CA ALA A 212 26.69 -28.16 14.83
C ALA A 212 25.33 -28.59 14.25
N ASN A 213 24.28 -27.83 14.55
CA ASN A 213 22.91 -28.10 14.09
C ASN A 213 22.71 -28.17 12.55
N PHE A 214 23.73 -27.98 11.70
CA PHE A 214 23.60 -27.68 10.28
C PHE A 214 23.97 -28.81 9.34
N VAL A 215 22.98 -29.58 8.91
CA VAL A 215 22.90 -30.18 7.55
C VAL A 215 21.43 -30.31 7.14
N GLN A 216 20.74 -29.23 6.75
CA GLN A 216 19.51 -29.29 5.94
C GLN A 216 19.01 -27.88 5.59
N ALA A 217 19.43 -27.36 4.43
CA ALA A 217 18.83 -26.14 3.84
C ALA A 217 18.91 -26.16 2.29
N LYS A 218 19.88 -26.92 1.73
CA LYS A 218 20.04 -27.06 0.28
C LYS A 218 18.98 -27.94 -0.39
N ASP A 219 18.33 -28.84 0.35
CA ASP A 219 17.35 -29.78 -0.21
C ASP A 219 15.96 -29.15 -0.42
N GLU A 220 15.57 -28.17 0.41
CA GLU A 220 14.23 -27.56 0.38
C GLU A 220 14.02 -26.60 -0.80
N GLN A 221 15.04 -25.81 -1.16
CA GLN A 221 14.99 -24.98 -2.37
C GLN A 221 14.87 -25.81 -3.64
N LYS A 222 15.42 -27.03 -3.63
CA LYS A 222 15.29 -27.96 -4.74
C LYS A 222 13.86 -28.52 -4.81
N ALA A 223 13.28 -28.91 -3.68
CA ALA A 223 11.90 -29.38 -3.60
C ALA A 223 10.88 -28.33 -4.09
N ALA A 224 10.98 -27.07 -3.63
CA ALA A 224 10.07 -26.00 -4.07
C ALA A 224 10.19 -25.71 -5.58
N LYS A 225 11.40 -25.75 -6.14
CA LYS A 225 11.61 -25.61 -7.60
C LYS A 225 11.12 -26.82 -8.38
N ASP A 226 11.10 -28.00 -7.78
CA ASP A 226 10.64 -29.22 -8.43
C ASP A 226 9.11 -29.24 -8.57
N ILE A 227 8.35 -28.53 -7.73
CA ILE A 227 6.89 -28.34 -7.89
C ILE A 227 6.57 -27.69 -9.23
N LEU A 228 7.23 -26.57 -9.57
CA LEU A 228 7.02 -25.89 -10.86
C LEU A 228 7.36 -26.80 -12.05
N LYS A 229 8.39 -27.65 -11.92
CA LYS A 229 8.76 -28.62 -12.97
C LYS A 229 7.78 -29.78 -13.08
N GLN A 230 7.26 -30.27 -11.96
CA GLN A 230 6.30 -31.37 -11.90
C GLN A 230 4.93 -30.92 -12.44
N ALA A 231 4.49 -29.71 -12.07
CA ALA A 231 3.28 -29.08 -12.60
C ALA A 231 3.26 -29.08 -14.13
N GLY A 232 4.37 -28.75 -14.79
CA GLY A 232 4.45 -28.75 -16.26
C GLY A 232 4.13 -30.10 -16.93
N LYS A 233 4.17 -31.21 -16.17
CA LYS A 233 3.92 -32.59 -16.64
C LYS A 233 2.65 -33.22 -16.04
N ALA A 234 1.90 -32.49 -15.22
CA ALA A 234 0.71 -33.01 -14.57
C ALA A 234 -0.39 -33.33 -15.59
N ASP A 235 -1.08 -34.44 -15.38
CA ASP A 235 -2.32 -34.77 -16.10
C ASP A 235 -3.46 -33.94 -15.49
N ILE A 236 -4.17 -33.22 -16.36
CA ILE A 236 -5.27 -32.32 -15.98
C ILE A 236 -6.57 -32.67 -16.71
N SER A 237 -6.68 -33.90 -17.25
CA SER A 237 -7.84 -34.37 -18.00
C SER A 237 -9.15 -34.20 -17.21
N ASP A 238 -9.14 -34.50 -15.91
CA ASP A 238 -10.30 -34.34 -15.02
C ASP A 238 -10.66 -32.86 -14.73
N LEU A 239 -9.72 -31.93 -14.94
CA LEU A 239 -9.91 -30.50 -14.73
C LEU A 239 -10.15 -29.73 -16.05
N ALA A 240 -10.23 -30.41 -17.19
CA ALA A 240 -10.27 -29.76 -18.51
C ALA A 240 -11.40 -28.72 -18.60
N GLU A 241 -12.60 -29.09 -18.16
CA GLU A 241 -13.80 -28.25 -18.23
C GLU A 241 -14.04 -27.38 -16.98
N VAL A 242 -13.23 -27.52 -15.93
CA VAL A 242 -13.40 -26.73 -14.70
C VAL A 242 -12.95 -25.28 -14.96
N PRO A 243 -13.80 -24.26 -14.77
CA PRO A 243 -13.40 -22.87 -14.96
C PRO A 243 -12.41 -22.43 -13.88
N PHE A 244 -11.56 -21.47 -14.20
CA PHE A 244 -10.64 -20.86 -13.24
C PHE A 244 -10.70 -19.33 -13.36
N THR A 245 -10.71 -18.64 -12.23
CA THR A 245 -10.71 -17.18 -12.14
C THR A 245 -9.63 -16.71 -11.18
N HIS A 246 -8.83 -15.72 -11.58
CA HIS A 246 -7.92 -15.05 -10.66
C HIS A 246 -8.69 -14.11 -9.73
N LEU A 247 -8.57 -14.34 -8.41
CA LEU A 247 -9.25 -13.57 -7.37
C LEU A 247 -8.33 -12.60 -6.61
N HIS A 248 -7.01 -12.72 -6.77
CA HIS A 248 -5.99 -11.85 -6.16
C HIS A 248 -5.12 -11.24 -7.27
N VAL A 249 -5.50 -10.04 -7.71
CA VAL A 249 -4.97 -9.38 -8.91
C VAL A 249 -4.71 -7.91 -8.64
N HIS A 250 -3.46 -7.49 -8.79
CA HIS A 250 -3.06 -6.08 -8.72
C HIS A 250 -3.04 -5.43 -10.10
N THR A 251 -3.50 -4.19 -10.15
CA THR A 251 -3.51 -3.35 -11.34
C THR A 251 -2.53 -2.20 -11.18
N GLN A 252 -2.36 -1.39 -12.22
CA GLN A 252 -1.58 -0.15 -12.18
C GLN A 252 -1.97 0.83 -11.02
N TYR A 253 -3.12 0.65 -10.37
CA TYR A 253 -3.55 1.43 -9.21
C TYR A 253 -2.99 0.91 -7.88
N SER A 254 -2.33 -0.24 -7.87
CA SER A 254 -1.29 -0.57 -6.89
C SER A 254 -0.03 0.24 -7.23
N VAL A 255 -0.08 1.53 -6.90
CA VAL A 255 0.84 2.59 -7.36
C VAL A 255 2.31 2.20 -7.16
N LEU A 256 3.08 2.23 -8.26
CA LEU A 256 4.50 1.83 -8.33
C LEU A 256 4.79 0.39 -7.83
N GLN A 257 3.79 -0.48 -7.76
CA GLN A 257 3.95 -1.89 -7.37
C GLN A 257 3.51 -2.86 -8.45
N ALA A 258 2.56 -2.52 -9.29
CA ALA A 258 2.11 -3.38 -10.39
C ALA A 258 2.12 -2.63 -11.72
N THR A 259 2.40 -3.37 -12.80
CA THR A 259 2.46 -2.86 -14.18
C THR A 259 1.24 -3.24 -15.01
N SER A 260 0.30 -4.00 -14.43
CA SER A 260 -0.87 -4.51 -15.14
C SER A 260 -1.92 -3.43 -15.39
N GLU A 261 -2.03 -2.95 -16.64
CA GLU A 261 -3.10 -2.04 -17.03
C GLU A 261 -4.46 -2.74 -17.06
N ILE A 262 -5.52 -2.08 -16.56
CA ILE A 262 -6.89 -2.65 -16.51
C ILE A 262 -7.36 -3.20 -17.87
N PRO A 263 -7.26 -2.47 -19.00
CA PRO A 263 -7.69 -3.01 -20.29
C PRO A 263 -6.91 -4.24 -20.73
N ALA A 264 -5.62 -4.31 -20.38
CA ALA A 264 -4.77 -5.46 -20.71
C ALA A 264 -5.14 -6.70 -19.89
N ILE A 265 -5.41 -6.53 -18.58
CA ILE A 265 -5.89 -7.61 -17.70
C ILE A 265 -7.20 -8.18 -18.25
N VAL A 266 -8.18 -7.32 -18.51
CA VAL A 266 -9.52 -7.72 -18.99
C VAL A 266 -9.43 -8.42 -20.34
N ALA A 267 -8.67 -7.85 -21.29
CA ALA A 267 -8.46 -8.46 -22.60
C ALA A 267 -7.78 -9.82 -22.51
N LYS A 268 -6.77 -9.95 -21.64
CA LYS A 268 -6.02 -11.19 -21.44
C LYS A 268 -6.90 -12.27 -20.80
N ALA A 269 -7.62 -11.96 -19.72
CA ALA A 269 -8.58 -12.86 -19.09
C ALA A 269 -9.62 -13.39 -20.10
N LYS A 270 -10.17 -12.51 -20.95
CA LYS A 270 -11.11 -12.91 -22.01
C LYS A 270 -10.46 -13.82 -23.04
N SER A 271 -9.23 -13.51 -23.46
CA SER A 271 -8.48 -14.34 -24.44
C SER A 271 -8.15 -15.74 -23.91
N MET A 272 -8.05 -15.90 -22.58
CA MET A 272 -7.81 -17.16 -21.88
C MET A 272 -9.12 -17.93 -21.56
N GLY A 273 -10.28 -17.44 -22.00
CA GLY A 273 -11.56 -18.11 -21.78
C GLY A 273 -12.14 -17.98 -20.37
N MET A 274 -11.63 -17.06 -19.53
CA MET A 274 -12.22 -16.78 -18.22
C MET A 274 -13.59 -16.10 -18.38
N THR A 275 -14.47 -16.27 -17.40
CA THR A 275 -15.81 -15.65 -17.35
C THR A 275 -15.90 -14.52 -16.33
N ALA A 276 -14.98 -14.49 -15.37
CA ALA A 276 -14.86 -13.47 -14.33
C ALA A 276 -13.39 -13.08 -14.13
N ILE A 277 -13.16 -11.94 -13.49
CA ILE A 277 -11.82 -11.49 -13.07
C ILE A 277 -11.97 -10.55 -11.88
N ALA A 278 -11.04 -10.63 -10.93
CA ALA A 278 -11.00 -9.74 -9.77
C ALA A 278 -10.03 -8.56 -9.91
N MET A 279 -10.22 -7.55 -9.08
CA MET A 279 -9.29 -6.45 -8.82
C MET A 279 -9.13 -6.31 -7.30
N THR A 280 -7.91 -6.44 -6.78
CA THR A 280 -7.60 -6.41 -5.33
C THR A 280 -6.38 -5.52 -5.07
N ASP A 281 -6.47 -4.25 -5.46
CA ASP A 281 -5.36 -3.30 -5.31
C ASP A 281 -4.99 -2.98 -3.85
N HIS A 282 -3.75 -2.53 -3.64
CA HIS A 282 -3.18 -2.21 -2.33
C HIS A 282 -3.90 -1.04 -1.64
N GLY A 283 -4.76 -1.35 -0.67
CA GLY A 283 -5.39 -0.41 0.27
C GLY A 283 -6.17 0.75 -0.36
N ASN A 284 -6.63 0.59 -1.60
CA ASN A 284 -7.32 1.63 -2.35
C ASN A 284 -8.35 1.03 -3.34
N MET A 285 -9.26 1.90 -3.79
CA MET A 285 -10.33 1.55 -4.74
C MET A 285 -10.26 2.43 -6.01
N MET A 286 -9.09 3.01 -6.30
CA MET A 286 -8.90 4.03 -7.34
C MET A 286 -9.31 3.54 -8.73
N GLY A 287 -8.99 2.28 -9.05
CA GLY A 287 -9.28 1.66 -10.34
C GLY A 287 -10.69 1.10 -10.50
N ALA A 288 -11.50 1.06 -9.44
CA ALA A 288 -12.73 0.26 -9.39
C ALA A 288 -13.72 0.59 -10.51
N PHE A 289 -13.91 1.88 -10.80
CA PHE A 289 -14.86 2.31 -11.82
C PHE A 289 -14.40 1.95 -13.24
N HIS A 290 -13.12 2.19 -13.54
CA HIS A 290 -12.54 1.81 -14.83
C HIS A 290 -12.59 0.29 -15.01
N PHE A 291 -12.27 -0.47 -13.97
CA PHE A 291 -12.27 -1.92 -13.98
C PHE A 291 -13.66 -2.50 -14.26
N VAL A 292 -14.68 -2.08 -13.50
CA VAL A 292 -16.07 -2.53 -13.70
C VAL A 292 -16.55 -2.19 -15.11
N LYS A 293 -16.30 -0.96 -15.58
CA LYS A 293 -16.70 -0.51 -16.91
C LYS A 293 -16.06 -1.36 -18.01
N GLU A 294 -14.74 -1.59 -17.92
CA GLU A 294 -13.99 -2.33 -18.93
C GLU A 294 -14.37 -3.81 -18.95
N ALA A 295 -14.45 -4.46 -17.78
CA ALA A 295 -14.82 -5.86 -17.65
C ALA A 295 -16.24 -6.13 -18.18
N MET A 296 -17.22 -5.32 -17.77
CA MET A 296 -18.59 -5.46 -18.28
C MET A 296 -18.67 -5.20 -19.78
N GLY A 297 -17.89 -4.26 -20.30
CA GLY A 297 -17.80 -3.98 -21.75
C GLY A 297 -17.22 -5.13 -22.58
N LYS A 298 -16.52 -6.08 -21.95
CA LYS A 298 -15.99 -7.31 -22.56
C LYS A 298 -16.76 -8.57 -22.16
N GLU A 299 -17.93 -8.40 -21.53
CA GLU A 299 -18.77 -9.49 -21.03
C GLU A 299 -18.01 -10.42 -20.06
N LEU A 300 -17.17 -9.82 -19.20
CA LEU A 300 -16.57 -10.48 -18.04
C LEU A 300 -17.27 -9.97 -16.78
N LYS A 301 -17.52 -10.87 -15.84
CA LYS A 301 -18.03 -10.52 -14.51
C LYS A 301 -16.92 -9.86 -13.69
N PRO A 302 -17.02 -8.55 -13.36
CA PRO A 302 -16.04 -7.91 -12.49
C PRO A 302 -16.27 -8.33 -11.04
N ILE A 303 -15.19 -8.67 -10.35
CA ILE A 303 -15.19 -8.91 -8.89
C ILE A 303 -14.31 -7.83 -8.26
N LEU A 304 -14.88 -7.00 -7.39
CA LEU A 304 -14.12 -5.96 -6.70
C LEU A 304 -13.66 -6.47 -5.33
N GLY A 305 -12.40 -6.27 -5.03
CA GLY A 305 -11.80 -6.48 -3.73
C GLY A 305 -10.72 -5.43 -3.45
N CYS A 306 -10.02 -5.60 -2.34
CA CYS A 306 -8.90 -4.76 -1.94
C CYS A 306 -7.97 -5.54 -1.00
N GLU A 307 -6.66 -5.38 -1.16
CA GLU A 307 -5.66 -5.91 -0.23
C GLU A 307 -5.31 -4.82 0.79
N PHE A 308 -5.83 -4.94 2.00
CA PHE A 308 -5.61 -3.98 3.09
C PHE A 308 -4.41 -4.34 3.94
N ASN A 309 -3.78 -3.35 4.56
CA ASN A 309 -2.83 -3.59 5.63
C ASN A 309 -3.52 -3.52 7.00
N LEU A 310 -3.65 -4.66 7.68
CA LEU A 310 -4.30 -4.78 9.00
C LEU A 310 -3.27 -4.62 10.12
N CYS A 311 -3.25 -3.44 10.73
CA CYS A 311 -2.39 -3.12 11.87
C CYS A 311 -3.15 -3.23 13.20
N ARG A 312 -2.44 -3.06 14.32
CA ARG A 312 -3.05 -3.13 15.66
C ARG A 312 -3.93 -1.93 15.97
N ASP A 313 -3.42 -0.74 15.65
CA ASP A 313 -4.10 0.54 15.86
C ASP A 313 -3.76 1.47 14.70
N ARG A 314 -4.76 1.75 13.86
CA ARG A 314 -4.59 2.59 12.66
C ARG A 314 -4.21 4.03 13.01
N LYS A 315 -4.57 4.51 14.20
CA LYS A 315 -4.33 5.88 14.66
C LYS A 315 -2.94 6.07 15.24
N ASN A 316 -2.26 4.99 15.63
CA ASN A 316 -0.89 5.07 16.13
C ASN A 316 0.10 5.29 14.97
N LYS A 317 0.80 6.42 15.03
CA LYS A 317 1.90 6.80 14.12
C LYS A 317 3.23 7.01 14.84
N ALA A 318 3.29 6.72 16.15
CA ALA A 318 4.51 6.84 16.95
C ALA A 318 5.45 5.65 16.74
N ASN A 319 4.87 4.46 16.60
CA ASN A 319 5.60 3.22 16.32
C ASN A 319 5.26 2.72 14.93
N LYS A 320 6.27 2.24 14.20
CA LYS A 320 6.07 1.68 12.87
C LYS A 320 5.41 0.30 12.95
N ASP A 321 4.15 0.24 12.54
CA ASP A 321 3.38 -0.98 12.33
C ASP A 321 2.72 -0.89 10.96
N ASP A 322 3.32 -1.51 9.96
CA ASP A 322 2.77 -1.51 8.59
C ASP A 322 1.60 -2.51 8.46
N GLY A 323 1.33 -3.36 9.46
CA GLY A 323 0.23 -4.34 9.45
C GLY A 323 0.45 -5.58 8.58
N TYR A 324 -0.59 -6.40 8.45
CA TYR A 324 -0.65 -7.61 7.65
C TYR A 324 -1.49 -7.45 6.39
N GLN A 325 -1.03 -7.96 5.26
CA GLN A 325 -1.74 -7.86 3.98
C GLN A 325 -2.94 -8.83 3.93
N THR A 326 -4.15 -8.28 3.91
CA THR A 326 -5.40 -9.04 3.97
C THR A 326 -6.26 -8.73 2.77
N VAL A 327 -6.63 -9.76 2.00
CA VAL A 327 -7.52 -9.62 0.84
C VAL A 327 -8.97 -9.72 1.28
N LEU A 328 -9.76 -8.71 0.93
CA LEU A 328 -11.21 -8.69 1.09
C LEU A 328 -11.89 -8.54 -0.27
N ILE A 329 -12.94 -9.32 -0.52
CA ILE A 329 -13.69 -9.34 -1.78
C ILE A 329 -15.15 -8.98 -1.51
N ALA A 330 -15.73 -8.08 -2.29
CA ALA A 330 -17.12 -7.69 -2.19
C ALA A 330 -18.03 -8.68 -2.93
N LYS A 331 -18.97 -9.31 -2.20
CA LYS A 331 -19.98 -10.19 -2.81
C LYS A 331 -21.00 -9.43 -3.65
N ASN A 332 -21.31 -8.19 -3.28
CA ASN A 332 -22.35 -7.40 -3.94
C ASN A 332 -22.08 -5.89 -3.79
N LYS A 333 -23.02 -5.05 -4.24
CA LYS A 333 -22.88 -3.59 -4.16
C LYS A 333 -22.77 -3.08 -2.72
N ALA A 334 -23.42 -3.71 -1.75
CA ALA A 334 -23.29 -3.34 -0.34
C ALA A 334 -21.88 -3.66 0.19
N GLY A 335 -21.34 -4.83 -0.17
CA GLY A 335 -19.94 -5.17 0.09
C GLY A 335 -18.96 -4.16 -0.52
N TYR A 336 -19.21 -3.68 -1.75
CA TYR A 336 -18.40 -2.62 -2.35
C TYR A 336 -18.41 -1.33 -1.52
N HIS A 337 -19.57 -0.93 -0.99
CA HIS A 337 -19.66 0.25 -0.13
C HIS A 337 -18.86 0.06 1.17
N ASN A 338 -18.86 -1.15 1.74
CA ASN A 338 -18.01 -1.50 2.87
C ASN A 338 -16.51 -1.44 2.54
N LEU A 339 -16.09 -1.95 1.38
CA LEU A 339 -14.71 -1.79 0.90
C LEU A 339 -14.34 -0.31 0.71
N ALA A 340 -15.23 0.48 0.14
CA ALA A 340 -15.01 1.92 -0.06
C ALA A 340 -14.84 2.66 1.27
N LYS A 341 -15.58 2.28 2.32
CA LYS A 341 -15.40 2.79 3.69
C LYS A 341 -14.05 2.38 4.26
N LEU A 342 -13.69 1.10 4.19
CA LEU A 342 -12.41 0.61 4.68
C LEU A 342 -11.23 1.30 3.99
N ALA A 343 -11.27 1.42 2.65
CA ALA A 343 -10.29 2.16 1.86
C ALA A 343 -10.22 3.64 2.22
N SER A 344 -11.36 4.26 2.55
CA SER A 344 -11.39 5.65 3.04
C SER A 344 -10.68 5.76 4.38
N TYR A 345 -11.06 4.96 5.38
CA TYR A 345 -10.42 4.95 6.70
C TYR A 345 -8.92 4.66 6.62
N ALA A 346 -8.51 3.76 5.72
CA ALA A 346 -7.12 3.44 5.47
C ALA A 346 -6.29 4.64 4.98
N ASN A 347 -6.90 5.52 4.18
CA ASN A 347 -6.23 6.67 3.56
C ASN A 347 -6.46 8.01 4.28
N ILE A 348 -7.44 8.09 5.20
CA ILE A 348 -7.72 9.31 5.99
C ILE A 348 -7.18 9.24 7.43
N GLU A 349 -7.40 8.13 8.12
CA GLU A 349 -6.96 7.95 9.51
C GLU A 349 -5.67 7.13 9.57
N GLY A 350 -5.68 5.99 8.86
CA GLY A 350 -4.67 4.95 8.97
C GLY A 350 -3.39 5.17 8.20
N PHE A 351 -3.34 6.17 7.31
CA PHE A 351 -2.20 6.37 6.42
C PHE A 351 -0.94 6.76 7.21
N TYR A 352 0.10 5.94 7.07
CA TYR A 352 1.43 6.17 7.63
C TYR A 352 2.48 6.02 6.51
N TYR A 353 3.18 4.89 6.43
CA TYR A 353 3.97 4.53 5.23
C TYR A 353 3.11 3.85 4.16
N VAL A 354 2.07 3.16 4.61
CA VAL A 354 1.06 2.47 3.80
C VAL A 354 -0.33 2.83 4.33
N PRO A 355 -1.40 2.70 3.52
CA PRO A 355 -2.77 2.80 4.01
C PRO A 355 -3.09 1.58 4.88
N ARG A 356 -3.54 1.82 6.13
CA ARG A 356 -3.76 0.77 7.14
C ARG A 356 -5.17 0.82 7.72
N ILE A 357 -5.74 -0.34 7.99
CA ILE A 357 -6.94 -0.49 8.83
C ILE A 357 -6.58 -1.25 10.10
N ASP A 358 -7.50 -1.32 11.06
CA ASP A 358 -7.39 -2.18 12.24
C ASP A 358 -8.62 -3.11 12.36
N LYS A 359 -8.57 -4.04 13.32
CA LYS A 359 -9.66 -5.00 13.54
C LYS A 359 -10.97 -4.33 13.94
N GLU A 360 -10.93 -3.16 14.58
CA GLU A 360 -12.12 -2.39 14.98
C GLU A 360 -12.93 -1.96 13.75
N VAL A 361 -12.30 -1.21 12.83
CA VAL A 361 -12.98 -0.71 11.63
C VAL A 361 -13.33 -1.86 10.67
N LEU A 362 -12.51 -2.91 10.62
CA LEU A 362 -12.80 -4.11 9.86
C LEU A 362 -14.10 -4.78 10.32
N VAL A 363 -14.24 -5.04 11.62
CA VAL A 363 -15.45 -5.68 12.18
C VAL A 363 -16.69 -4.80 11.98
N GLN A 364 -16.53 -3.47 12.03
CA GLN A 364 -17.62 -2.54 11.74
C GLN A 364 -18.15 -2.64 10.30
N TYR A 365 -17.27 -2.87 9.32
CA TYR A 365 -17.61 -2.91 7.89
C TYR A 365 -17.36 -4.28 7.24
N LYS A 366 -17.47 -5.39 7.98
CA LYS A 366 -17.22 -6.75 7.44
C LYS A 366 -18.37 -7.34 6.62
N GLY A 367 -19.57 -6.75 6.69
CA GLY A 367 -20.77 -7.29 6.04
C GLY A 367 -20.61 -7.42 4.52
N ASP A 368 -21.18 -8.47 3.92
CA ASP A 368 -21.13 -8.72 2.47
C ASP A 368 -19.72 -8.88 1.87
N LEU A 369 -18.71 -9.09 2.72
CA LEU A 369 -17.33 -9.32 2.30
C LEU A 369 -16.93 -10.80 2.48
N ILE A 370 -16.06 -11.25 1.60
CA ILE A 370 -15.28 -12.48 1.73
C ILE A 370 -13.87 -12.08 2.19
N ALA A 371 -13.31 -12.82 3.15
CA ALA A 371 -11.94 -12.64 3.63
C ALA A 371 -11.08 -13.86 3.29
N THR A 372 -9.81 -13.62 2.96
CA THR A 372 -8.85 -14.71 2.69
C THR A 372 -7.69 -14.69 3.67
N THR A 373 -6.96 -15.80 3.78
CA THR A 373 -5.69 -15.85 4.54
C THR A 373 -4.58 -15.01 3.91
N GLY A 374 -4.75 -14.58 2.64
CA GLY A 374 -3.78 -13.80 1.88
C GLY A 374 -2.52 -14.58 1.47
N GLY A 375 -1.55 -13.85 0.92
CA GLY A 375 -0.22 -14.38 0.61
C GLY A 375 0.71 -14.41 1.85
N LEU A 376 2.02 -14.56 1.62
CA LEU A 376 3.03 -14.67 2.70
C LEU A 376 3.06 -13.52 3.72
N TRP A 377 2.49 -12.37 3.36
CA TRP A 377 2.39 -11.17 4.20
C TRP A 377 1.07 -11.04 4.95
N GLY A 378 0.13 -11.98 4.76
CA GLY A 378 -1.09 -12.06 5.54
C GLY A 378 -0.84 -12.48 6.98
N GLU A 379 -1.79 -12.19 7.87
CA GLU A 379 -1.62 -12.39 9.33
C GLU A 379 -1.27 -13.84 9.64
N ILE A 380 -2.05 -14.79 9.11
CA ILE A 380 -1.87 -16.23 9.40
C ILE A 380 -0.58 -16.75 8.74
N PRO A 381 -0.32 -16.57 7.43
CA PRO A 381 0.97 -16.95 6.81
C PRO A 381 2.19 -16.36 7.51
N TYR A 382 2.14 -15.08 7.89
CA TYR A 382 3.23 -14.43 8.60
C TYR A 382 3.49 -15.08 9.97
N LEU A 383 2.44 -15.36 10.74
CA LEU A 383 2.55 -15.98 12.05
C LEU A 383 3.13 -17.39 11.94
N ILE A 384 2.70 -18.20 10.97
CA ILE A 384 3.27 -19.54 10.71
C ILE A 384 4.80 -19.45 10.52
N LEU A 385 5.25 -18.48 9.72
CA LEU A 385 6.65 -18.35 9.36
C LEU A 385 7.53 -17.75 10.46
N ASN A 386 7.00 -16.81 11.26
CA ASN A 386 7.82 -15.94 12.11
C ASN A 386 7.48 -15.97 13.61
N VAL A 387 6.36 -16.57 14.02
CA VAL A 387 5.90 -16.54 15.42
C VAL A 387 5.56 -17.93 15.95
N GLY A 388 4.81 -18.72 15.19
CA GLY A 388 4.44 -20.08 15.54
C GLY A 388 3.03 -20.46 15.04
N GLU A 389 2.81 -21.76 14.90
CA GLU A 389 1.55 -22.35 14.45
C GLU A 389 0.42 -22.12 15.47
N THR A 390 0.72 -22.08 16.78
CA THR A 390 -0.29 -21.81 17.82
C THR A 390 -0.93 -20.43 17.65
N GLN A 391 -0.12 -19.37 17.51
CA GLN A 391 -0.63 -18.01 17.31
C GLN A 391 -1.30 -17.87 15.94
N ALA A 392 -0.81 -18.58 14.93
CA ALA A 392 -1.44 -18.62 13.62
C ALA A 392 -2.84 -19.27 13.69
N GLU A 393 -3.00 -20.34 14.47
CA GLU A 393 -4.28 -21.03 14.70
C GLU A 393 -5.28 -20.14 15.45
N GLU A 394 -4.83 -19.41 16.47
CA GLU A 394 -5.66 -18.40 17.16
C GLU A 394 -6.16 -17.32 16.20
N ALA A 395 -5.28 -16.79 15.35
CA ALA A 395 -5.67 -15.82 14.32
C ALA A 395 -6.65 -16.45 13.31
N PHE A 396 -6.39 -17.67 12.86
CA PHE A 396 -7.27 -18.41 11.94
C PHE A 396 -8.69 -18.58 12.50
N LEU A 397 -8.79 -18.98 13.78
CA LEU A 397 -10.07 -19.12 14.47
C LEU A 397 -10.78 -17.78 14.62
N TRP A 398 -10.06 -16.70 14.92
CA TRP A 398 -10.63 -15.36 14.97
C TRP A 398 -11.25 -14.95 13.62
N TRP A 399 -10.52 -15.13 12.52
CA TRP A 399 -11.04 -14.83 11.18
C TRP A 399 -12.27 -15.66 10.82
N ARG A 400 -12.23 -16.96 11.13
CA ARG A 400 -13.36 -17.86 10.95
C ARG A 400 -14.58 -17.45 11.79
N GLU A 401 -14.38 -17.02 13.03
CA GLU A 401 -15.45 -16.51 13.89
C GLU A 401 -16.07 -15.23 13.31
N GLN A 402 -15.24 -14.35 12.73
CA GLN A 402 -15.72 -13.08 12.18
C GLN A 402 -16.46 -13.22 10.85
N PHE A 403 -16.02 -14.10 9.95
CA PHE A 403 -16.52 -14.20 8.57
C PHE A 403 -17.27 -15.51 8.27
N GLY A 404 -17.22 -16.52 9.15
CA GLY A 404 -17.95 -17.77 8.98
C GLY A 404 -17.59 -18.49 7.67
N GLU A 405 -18.60 -18.78 6.85
CA GLU A 405 -18.45 -19.43 5.54
C GLU A 405 -17.84 -18.51 4.46
N ASP A 406 -17.70 -17.22 4.74
CA ASP A 406 -17.05 -16.24 3.86
C ASP A 406 -15.58 -16.03 4.21
N PHE A 407 -15.00 -16.87 5.08
CA PHE A 407 -13.57 -16.98 5.29
C PHE A 407 -13.01 -18.14 4.44
N TYR A 408 -11.97 -17.86 3.65
CA TYR A 408 -11.34 -18.85 2.78
C TYR A 408 -9.82 -18.89 2.97
N VAL A 409 -9.25 -20.08 2.80
CA VAL A 409 -7.81 -20.27 2.72
C VAL A 409 -7.34 -19.98 1.30
N GLU A 410 -6.33 -19.13 1.16
CA GLU A 410 -5.71 -18.79 -0.11
C GLU A 410 -4.37 -19.51 -0.24
N LEU A 411 -4.24 -20.35 -1.28
CA LEU A 411 -3.03 -21.12 -1.55
C LEU A 411 -2.26 -20.50 -2.72
N ASN A 412 -1.01 -20.12 -2.48
CA ASN A 412 -0.11 -19.56 -3.49
C ASN A 412 1.06 -20.53 -3.73
N ARG A 413 1.46 -20.74 -4.99
CA ARG A 413 2.55 -21.66 -5.38
C ARG A 413 3.48 -21.06 -6.43
N HIS A 414 4.34 -20.15 -6.01
CA HIS A 414 5.35 -19.51 -6.85
C HIS A 414 6.69 -20.27 -6.83
N GLY A 415 6.76 -21.44 -6.20
CA GLY A 415 8.01 -22.21 -6.03
C GLY A 415 8.94 -21.61 -4.97
N ILE A 416 8.34 -21.02 -3.93
CA ILE A 416 9.02 -20.42 -2.78
C ILE A 416 8.90 -21.40 -1.60
N PRO A 417 10.01 -21.80 -0.94
CA PRO A 417 9.95 -22.76 0.19
C PRO A 417 9.02 -22.31 1.33
N GLU A 418 8.99 -21.02 1.63
CA GLU A 418 8.11 -20.44 2.63
C GLU A 418 6.62 -20.63 2.30
N GLU A 419 6.23 -20.62 1.02
CA GLU A 419 4.85 -20.89 0.60
C GLU A 419 4.48 -22.36 0.81
N GLU A 420 5.39 -23.29 0.55
CA GLU A 420 5.12 -24.71 0.76
C GLU A 420 4.87 -25.01 2.23
N LYS A 421 5.69 -24.43 3.13
CA LYS A 421 5.47 -24.59 4.57
C LYS A 421 4.15 -23.96 5.03
N VAL A 422 3.82 -22.77 4.51
CA VAL A 422 2.53 -22.12 4.80
C VAL A 422 1.36 -22.95 4.29
N ASN A 423 1.42 -23.44 3.06
CA ASN A 423 0.36 -24.24 2.44
C ASN A 423 0.13 -25.55 3.20
N GLU A 424 1.19 -26.23 3.66
CA GLU A 424 1.08 -27.43 4.50
C GLU A 424 0.22 -27.17 5.75
N VAL A 425 0.56 -26.13 6.51
CA VAL A 425 -0.13 -25.78 7.76
C VAL A 425 -1.55 -25.25 7.48
N LEU A 426 -1.72 -24.44 6.44
CA LEU A 426 -3.04 -23.93 6.04
C LEU A 426 -3.99 -25.05 5.62
N LEU A 427 -3.52 -26.08 4.91
CA LEU A 427 -4.31 -27.25 4.55
C LEU A 427 -4.69 -28.07 5.78
N GLU A 428 -3.80 -28.17 6.77
CA GLU A 428 -4.14 -28.80 8.05
C GLU A 428 -5.25 -28.03 8.79
N PHE A 429 -5.12 -26.70 8.90
CA PHE A 429 -6.14 -25.85 9.51
C PHE A 429 -7.46 -25.92 8.75
N ALA A 430 -7.43 -25.84 7.42
CA ALA A 430 -8.60 -25.96 6.55
C ALA A 430 -9.36 -27.28 6.82
N LYS A 431 -8.63 -28.40 6.91
CA LYS A 431 -9.21 -29.71 7.22
C LYS A 431 -9.77 -29.78 8.63
N ARG A 432 -9.01 -29.33 9.64
CA ARG A 432 -9.38 -29.37 11.06
C ARG A 432 -10.61 -28.52 11.37
N TYR A 433 -10.71 -27.36 10.71
CA TYR A 433 -11.73 -26.36 10.96
C TYR A 433 -12.78 -26.26 9.85
N HIS A 434 -12.78 -27.17 8.89
CA HIS A 434 -13.76 -27.19 7.79
C HIS A 434 -13.88 -25.86 7.05
N VAL A 435 -12.74 -25.23 6.77
CA VAL A 435 -12.64 -24.00 5.96
C VAL A 435 -12.19 -24.39 4.56
N LYS A 436 -12.84 -23.84 3.52
CA LYS A 436 -12.50 -24.12 2.13
C LYS A 436 -11.24 -23.37 1.71
N TYR A 437 -10.54 -23.90 0.71
CA TYR A 437 -9.35 -23.28 0.13
C TYR A 437 -9.50 -23.11 -1.37
N PHE A 438 -8.85 -22.09 -1.92
CA PHE A 438 -8.80 -21.85 -3.36
C PHE A 438 -7.38 -21.56 -3.85
N ALA A 439 -7.15 -21.83 -5.13
CA ALA A 439 -5.88 -21.58 -5.80
C ALA A 439 -5.75 -20.10 -6.21
N ALA A 440 -4.63 -19.46 -5.84
CA ALA A 440 -4.28 -18.10 -6.19
C ALA A 440 -2.86 -17.99 -6.76
N ASN A 441 -2.54 -16.85 -7.38
CA ASN A 441 -1.22 -16.57 -7.94
C ASN A 441 -0.77 -15.10 -7.74
N ASN A 442 -1.41 -14.38 -6.80
CA ASN A 442 -1.12 -12.99 -6.42
C ASN A 442 -0.38 -12.15 -7.50
N THR A 443 -1.12 -11.67 -8.51
CA THR A 443 -0.50 -11.23 -9.78
C THR A 443 -0.19 -9.73 -9.80
N TYR A 444 1.00 -9.34 -10.29
CA TYR A 444 1.47 -7.95 -10.36
C TYR A 444 1.78 -7.44 -11.77
N TYR A 445 1.87 -8.35 -12.74
CA TYR A 445 2.17 -8.05 -14.14
C TYR A 445 1.40 -9.01 -15.06
N ASN A 446 1.20 -8.61 -16.32
CA ASN A 446 0.36 -9.39 -17.24
C ASN A 446 1.09 -10.65 -17.71
N ASP A 447 2.30 -10.50 -18.26
CA ASP A 447 3.05 -11.61 -18.86
C ASP A 447 4.33 -11.92 -18.09
N LYS A 448 4.78 -13.19 -18.11
CA LYS A 448 6.02 -13.62 -17.45
C LYS A 448 7.24 -12.78 -17.85
N GLY A 449 7.28 -12.31 -19.09
CA GLY A 449 8.36 -11.46 -19.62
C GLY A 449 8.45 -10.07 -18.96
N ASP A 450 7.38 -9.60 -18.32
CA ASP A 450 7.29 -8.27 -17.70
C ASP A 450 7.92 -8.23 -16.29
N ALA A 451 8.34 -9.38 -15.74
CA ALA A 451 8.91 -9.49 -14.39
C ALA A 451 10.10 -8.54 -14.17
N LYS A 452 10.92 -8.32 -15.19
CA LYS A 452 12.06 -7.38 -15.14
C LYS A 452 11.60 -5.92 -15.03
N ALA A 453 10.56 -5.54 -15.77
CA ALA A 453 10.03 -4.19 -15.72
C ALA A 453 9.40 -3.96 -14.35
N HIS A 454 8.64 -4.93 -13.84
CA HIS A 454 8.09 -4.89 -12.48
C HIS A 454 9.18 -4.72 -11.40
N ASP A 455 10.30 -5.46 -11.47
CA ASP A 455 11.42 -5.31 -10.52
C ASP A 455 12.03 -3.89 -10.58
N ILE A 456 12.14 -3.31 -11.77
CA ILE A 456 12.56 -1.91 -11.97
C ILE A 456 11.55 -0.95 -11.34
N LEU A 457 10.25 -1.18 -11.49
CA LEU A 457 9.20 -0.34 -10.89
C LEU A 457 9.30 -0.31 -9.36
N LEU A 458 9.54 -1.47 -8.73
CA LEU A 458 9.78 -1.56 -7.28
C LEU A 458 11.03 -0.76 -6.87
N CYS A 459 12.09 -0.80 -7.68
CA CYS A 459 13.28 0.02 -7.45
C CYS A 459 13.00 1.52 -7.57
N VAL A 460 12.12 1.93 -8.51
CA VAL A 460 11.67 3.32 -8.65
C VAL A 460 10.87 3.77 -7.43
N LYS A 461 10.01 2.91 -6.89
CA LYS A 461 9.25 3.16 -5.66
C LYS A 461 10.16 3.40 -4.47
N ASP A 462 11.11 2.49 -4.24
CA ASP A 462 11.97 2.48 -3.04
C ASP A 462 13.18 3.42 -3.19
N GLY A 463 13.47 3.92 -4.40
CA GLY A 463 14.64 4.77 -4.67
C GLY A 463 15.96 4.01 -4.61
N GLU A 464 15.94 2.71 -4.91
CA GLU A 464 17.09 1.80 -4.82
C GLU A 464 17.62 1.43 -6.21
N LEU A 465 18.88 1.02 -6.30
CA LEU A 465 19.48 0.56 -7.55
C LEU A 465 19.14 -0.91 -7.81
N VAL A 466 18.92 -1.27 -9.07
CA VAL A 466 18.58 -2.65 -9.48
C VAL A 466 19.69 -3.66 -9.13
N GLU A 467 20.95 -3.21 -9.18
CA GLU A 467 22.14 -4.02 -8.85
C GLU A 467 22.22 -4.44 -7.38
N LYS A 468 21.51 -3.72 -6.49
CA LYS A 468 21.45 -4.07 -5.07
C LYS A 468 20.78 -5.43 -4.90
N PRO A 469 21.32 -6.35 -4.08
CA PRO A 469 20.73 -7.67 -3.88
C PRO A 469 19.27 -7.61 -3.40
N LYS A 470 18.39 -8.39 -4.03
CA LYS A 470 16.98 -8.45 -3.68
C LYS A 470 16.73 -9.38 -2.48
N LYS A 471 15.82 -8.98 -1.59
CA LYS A 471 15.28 -9.79 -0.50
C LYS A 471 13.77 -9.62 -0.46
N TYR A 472 13.04 -10.73 -0.64
CA TYR A 472 11.58 -10.72 -0.62
C TYR A 472 11.08 -10.69 0.84
N ILE A 473 11.40 -11.73 1.62
CA ILE A 473 10.87 -11.95 2.99
C ILE A 473 11.92 -11.57 4.06
N GLY A 474 11.44 -11.08 5.21
CA GLY A 474 12.24 -10.81 6.41
C GLY A 474 12.81 -9.39 6.50
N LYS A 475 13.46 -9.07 7.63
CA LYS A 475 14.04 -7.73 7.86
C LYS A 475 15.08 -7.40 6.78
N ARG A 476 14.95 -6.20 6.20
CA ARG A 476 15.85 -5.64 5.19
C ARG A 476 16.96 -4.85 5.90
N GLY A 477 18.20 -5.34 5.82
CA GLY A 477 19.37 -4.54 6.18
C GLY A 477 19.64 -3.46 5.13
N ARG A 478 20.60 -2.56 5.40
CA ARG A 478 21.00 -1.51 4.43
C ARG A 478 21.55 -2.08 3.11
N GLU A 479 21.97 -3.35 3.11
CA GLU A 479 22.62 -4.04 1.99
C GLU A 479 21.63 -4.63 0.98
N PHE A 480 20.36 -4.81 1.35
CA PHE A 480 19.35 -5.46 0.51
C PHE A 480 18.25 -4.47 0.10
N ARG A 481 17.68 -4.67 -1.09
CA ARG A 481 16.44 -4.00 -1.54
C ARG A 481 15.27 -4.97 -1.56
N TYR A 482 14.06 -4.43 -1.67
CA TYR A 482 12.90 -5.27 -1.99
C TYR A 482 12.97 -5.78 -3.42
N GLY A 483 12.43 -6.97 -3.64
CA GLY A 483 12.24 -7.55 -4.95
C GLY A 483 11.68 -8.95 -4.84
N PHE A 484 10.97 -9.37 -5.88
CA PHE A 484 10.33 -10.69 -5.90
C PHE A 484 11.37 -11.78 -6.16
N PRO A 485 11.22 -12.99 -5.60
CA PRO A 485 12.26 -14.00 -5.66
C PRO A 485 12.46 -14.57 -7.07
N ASN A 486 11.39 -14.62 -7.88
CA ASN A 486 11.36 -15.14 -9.24
C ASN A 486 10.29 -14.43 -10.10
N ASP A 487 9.99 -14.98 -11.27
CA ASP A 487 9.18 -14.37 -12.34
C ASP A 487 7.75 -14.94 -12.42
N GLU A 488 7.23 -15.58 -11.36
CA GLU A 488 5.98 -16.37 -11.41
C GLU A 488 4.69 -15.58 -11.07
N PHE A 489 4.78 -14.26 -10.82
CA PHE A 489 3.68 -13.42 -10.32
C PHE A 489 2.89 -12.72 -11.44
N TYR A 490 2.71 -13.43 -12.56
CA TYR A 490 1.96 -12.95 -13.72
C TYR A 490 0.54 -13.53 -13.77
N LEU A 491 -0.30 -12.99 -14.66
CA LEU A 491 -1.62 -13.54 -14.95
C LEU A 491 -1.49 -14.86 -15.74
N LYS A 492 -1.30 -15.97 -15.02
CA LYS A 492 -1.21 -17.35 -15.56
C LYS A 492 -2.49 -17.78 -16.27
N SER A 493 -2.37 -18.63 -17.27
CA SER A 493 -3.54 -19.22 -17.94
C SER A 493 -4.26 -20.21 -17.01
N PRO A 494 -5.56 -20.48 -17.24
CA PRO A 494 -6.28 -21.55 -16.55
C PRO A 494 -5.55 -22.90 -16.64
N GLU A 495 -4.95 -23.26 -17.77
CA GLU A 495 -4.22 -24.53 -17.88
C GLU A 495 -2.95 -24.55 -17.01
N GLU A 496 -2.22 -23.42 -16.93
CA GLU A 496 -1.05 -23.31 -16.05
C GLU A 496 -1.44 -23.47 -14.57
N MET A 497 -2.55 -22.85 -14.16
CA MET A 497 -3.05 -22.95 -12.78
C MET A 497 -3.57 -24.35 -12.45
N LYS A 498 -4.34 -24.98 -13.35
CA LYS A 498 -4.80 -26.37 -13.18
C LYS A 498 -3.64 -27.34 -13.02
N LYS A 499 -2.57 -27.17 -13.81
CA LYS A 499 -1.34 -27.96 -13.70
C LYS A 499 -0.62 -27.78 -12.37
N LEU A 500 -0.59 -26.55 -11.86
CA LEU A 500 0.07 -26.20 -10.60
C LEU A 500 -0.63 -26.74 -9.36
N PHE A 501 -1.94 -26.96 -9.45
CA PHE A 501 -2.81 -27.47 -8.39
C PHE A 501 -3.47 -28.80 -8.77
N ALA A 502 -2.85 -29.60 -9.65
CA ALA A 502 -3.41 -30.87 -10.10
C ALA A 502 -3.56 -31.90 -8.96
N ASP A 503 -2.77 -31.76 -7.89
CA ASP A 503 -2.86 -32.52 -6.64
C ASP A 503 -3.99 -32.05 -5.71
N LEU A 504 -4.56 -30.86 -5.94
CA LEU A 504 -5.63 -30.23 -5.16
C LEU A 504 -6.73 -29.69 -6.10
N PRO A 505 -7.44 -30.56 -6.85
CA PRO A 505 -8.46 -30.14 -7.82
C PRO A 505 -9.56 -29.27 -7.18
N GLU A 506 -9.93 -29.54 -5.94
CA GLU A 506 -10.91 -28.77 -5.18
C GLU A 506 -10.51 -27.30 -4.97
N ALA A 507 -9.20 -26.98 -4.98
CA ALA A 507 -8.72 -25.60 -4.91
C ALA A 507 -9.05 -24.81 -6.18
N ILE A 508 -9.07 -25.47 -7.34
CA ILE A 508 -9.47 -24.89 -8.62
C ILE A 508 -11.00 -24.70 -8.63
N GLU A 509 -11.74 -25.73 -8.27
CA GLU A 509 -13.22 -25.69 -8.21
C GLU A 509 -13.74 -24.60 -7.28
N CYS A 510 -13.10 -24.42 -6.12
CA CYS A 510 -13.50 -23.40 -5.14
C CYS A 510 -13.42 -21.96 -5.68
N THR A 511 -12.60 -21.69 -6.70
CA THR A 511 -12.58 -20.35 -7.32
C THR A 511 -13.93 -20.01 -7.94
N GLN A 512 -14.60 -20.99 -8.57
CA GLN A 512 -15.91 -20.78 -9.17
C GLN A 512 -16.99 -20.59 -8.09
N GLU A 513 -16.90 -21.30 -6.96
CA GLU A 513 -17.82 -21.08 -5.83
C GLU A 513 -17.79 -19.64 -5.33
N ILE A 514 -16.59 -19.06 -5.16
CA ILE A 514 -16.44 -17.66 -4.74
C ILE A 514 -17.01 -16.72 -5.82
N VAL A 515 -16.75 -17.01 -7.10
CA VAL A 515 -17.34 -16.26 -8.22
C VAL A 515 -18.86 -16.31 -8.16
N ASP A 516 -19.47 -17.46 -7.88
CA ASP A 516 -20.92 -17.66 -7.83
C ASP A 516 -21.57 -16.92 -6.66
N LYS A 517 -20.87 -16.77 -5.53
CA LYS A 517 -21.28 -15.91 -4.41
C LYS A 517 -21.28 -14.41 -4.74
N CYS A 518 -20.57 -13.99 -5.79
CA CYS A 518 -20.45 -12.58 -6.16
C CYS A 518 -21.54 -12.16 -7.15
N GLU A 519 -21.96 -10.90 -7.13
CA GLU A 519 -22.91 -10.28 -8.07
C GLU A 519 -22.19 -9.28 -8.97
N ALA A 520 -22.59 -9.19 -10.24
CA ALA A 520 -22.14 -8.13 -11.12
C ALA A 520 -23.02 -6.88 -10.92
N TYR A 521 -22.41 -5.73 -10.64
CA TYR A 521 -23.12 -4.47 -10.44
C TYR A 521 -22.46 -3.30 -11.16
N LYS A 522 -23.27 -2.32 -11.55
CA LYS A 522 -22.80 -1.04 -12.12
C LYS A 522 -22.51 -0.05 -10.99
N LEU A 523 -21.39 0.65 -11.10
CA LEU A 523 -21.02 1.75 -10.20
C LEU A 523 -21.59 3.10 -10.66
N ALA A 524 -21.93 3.23 -11.94
CA ALA A 524 -22.54 4.42 -12.48
C ALA A 524 -23.90 4.69 -11.83
N ARG A 525 -24.21 5.96 -11.55
CA ARG A 525 -25.47 6.39 -10.95
C ARG A 525 -25.83 7.81 -11.39
N GLU A 526 -27.07 8.20 -11.14
CA GLU A 526 -27.52 9.58 -11.34
C GLU A 526 -26.85 10.56 -10.38
N VAL A 527 -26.75 11.82 -10.79
CA VAL A 527 -26.04 12.86 -10.02
C VAL A 527 -26.79 13.15 -8.72
N LEU A 528 -26.07 13.05 -7.61
CA LEU A 528 -26.53 13.35 -6.27
C LEU A 528 -26.40 14.85 -6.03
N LEU A 529 -27.54 15.54 -6.01
CA LEU A 529 -27.59 16.96 -5.72
C LEU A 529 -27.55 17.19 -4.20
N PRO A 530 -26.71 18.11 -3.69
CA PRO A 530 -26.73 18.51 -2.29
C PRO A 530 -28.09 19.10 -1.93
N LYS A 531 -28.54 18.87 -0.69
CA LYS A 531 -29.72 19.54 -0.16
C LYS A 531 -29.36 20.99 0.15
N PHE A 532 -30.14 21.95 -0.35
CA PHE A 532 -29.99 23.36 0.00
C PHE A 532 -31.00 23.73 1.09
N ASP A 533 -30.52 24.36 2.17
CA ASP A 533 -31.41 24.84 3.23
C ASP A 533 -32.20 26.06 2.76
N ILE A 534 -33.51 25.88 2.58
CA ILE A 534 -34.45 26.95 2.24
C ILE A 534 -35.16 27.49 3.50
N PRO A 535 -35.55 28.77 3.52
CA PRO A 535 -36.32 29.35 4.63
C PRO A 535 -37.65 28.61 4.86
N ASP A 536 -38.08 28.52 6.12
CA ASP A 536 -39.25 27.73 6.53
C ASP A 536 -40.53 28.13 5.79
N GLU A 537 -40.68 29.40 5.42
CA GLU A 537 -41.83 29.93 4.68
C GLU A 537 -41.98 29.39 3.24
N PHE A 538 -40.89 28.87 2.66
CA PHE A 538 -40.90 28.26 1.33
C PHE A 538 -40.96 26.73 1.38
N ARG A 539 -40.89 26.10 2.55
CA ARG A 539 -40.93 24.64 2.66
C ARG A 539 -42.32 24.11 2.31
N HIS A 540 -42.36 23.07 1.48
CA HIS A 540 -43.61 22.40 1.11
C HIS A 540 -43.72 21.06 1.85
N PRO A 541 -44.80 20.80 2.63
CA PRO A 541 -44.93 19.58 3.43
C PRO A 541 -44.85 18.28 2.62
N GLU A 542 -45.34 18.28 1.38
CA GLU A 542 -45.29 17.11 0.50
C GLU A 542 -43.87 16.73 0.07
N ASP A 543 -42.92 17.68 0.07
CA ASP A 543 -41.53 17.39 -0.34
C ASP A 543 -40.85 16.41 0.64
N GLU A 544 -41.26 16.37 1.90
CA GLU A 544 -40.76 15.38 2.88
C GLU A 544 -41.32 13.96 2.65
N VAL A 545 -42.44 13.85 1.92
CA VAL A 545 -43.13 12.58 1.66
C VAL A 545 -42.68 11.96 0.34
N ASP A 546 -42.54 12.77 -0.71
CA ASP A 546 -42.23 12.29 -2.06
C ASP A 546 -40.85 12.70 -2.59
N GLY A 547 -40.08 13.50 -1.84
CA GLY A 547 -38.76 13.99 -2.26
C GLY A 547 -38.83 15.05 -3.37
N GLY A 548 -39.98 15.70 -3.54
CA GLY A 548 -40.17 16.80 -4.49
C GLY A 548 -39.29 18.02 -4.19
N LYS A 549 -39.22 18.93 -5.17
CA LYS A 549 -38.42 20.17 -5.08
C LYS A 549 -39.28 21.43 -5.11
N ARG A 550 -40.54 21.35 -4.67
CA ARG A 550 -41.52 22.44 -4.77
C ARG A 550 -41.05 23.66 -3.98
N GLY A 551 -40.48 23.44 -2.79
CA GLY A 551 -39.95 24.52 -1.97
C GLY A 551 -38.71 25.20 -2.56
N GLU A 552 -37.78 24.43 -3.12
CA GLU A 552 -36.61 24.98 -3.81
C GLU A 552 -37.01 25.82 -5.03
N ASN A 553 -38.00 25.35 -5.81
CA ASN A 553 -38.54 26.10 -6.95
C ASN A 553 -39.18 27.42 -6.51
N ALA A 554 -40.00 27.41 -5.46
CA ALA A 554 -40.65 28.60 -4.94
C ALA A 554 -39.62 29.64 -4.45
N TYR A 555 -38.58 29.19 -3.74
CA TYR A 555 -37.53 30.06 -3.25
C TYR A 555 -36.64 30.62 -4.37
N LEU A 556 -36.26 29.79 -5.36
CA LEU A 556 -35.53 30.26 -6.53
C LEU A 556 -36.33 31.31 -7.29
N ARG A 557 -37.62 31.06 -7.53
CA ARG A 557 -38.52 32.03 -8.18
C ARG A 557 -38.58 33.35 -7.42
N PHE A 558 -38.68 33.31 -6.09
CA PHE A 558 -38.65 34.53 -5.26
C PHE A 558 -37.35 35.32 -5.45
N LEU A 559 -36.20 34.66 -5.35
CA LEU A 559 -34.89 35.29 -5.54
C LEU A 559 -34.71 35.87 -6.94
N THR A 560 -35.21 35.18 -7.97
CA THR A 560 -35.15 35.66 -9.36
C THR A 560 -35.88 36.98 -9.53
N TYR A 561 -37.11 37.11 -9.00
CA TYR A 561 -37.88 38.34 -9.14
C TYR A 561 -37.35 39.49 -8.27
N GLU A 562 -36.84 39.20 -7.07
CA GLU A 562 -36.13 40.20 -6.26
C GLU A 562 -34.84 40.68 -6.94
N GLY A 563 -34.13 39.78 -7.62
CA GLY A 563 -32.98 40.09 -8.47
C GLY A 563 -33.36 40.95 -9.68
N ALA A 564 -34.43 40.58 -10.39
CA ALA A 564 -34.92 41.30 -11.56
C ALA A 564 -35.27 42.76 -11.23
N LYS A 565 -35.90 43.02 -10.07
CA LYS A 565 -36.19 44.39 -9.58
C LYS A 565 -34.94 45.24 -9.35
N LYS A 566 -33.79 44.61 -9.06
CA LYS A 566 -32.52 45.31 -8.82
C LYS A 566 -31.72 45.53 -10.11
N ARG A 567 -31.82 44.60 -11.06
CA ARG A 567 -31.03 44.58 -12.30
C ARG A 567 -31.71 45.35 -13.42
N TYR A 568 -33.02 45.20 -13.57
CA TYR A 568 -33.81 45.87 -14.59
C TYR A 568 -34.48 47.12 -14.04
N LYS A 569 -34.46 48.21 -14.81
CA LYS A 569 -35.16 49.45 -14.45
C LYS A 569 -36.68 49.25 -14.38
N GLU A 570 -37.22 48.45 -15.29
CA GLU A 570 -38.61 48.06 -15.38
C GLU A 570 -38.69 46.62 -15.89
N ILE A 571 -39.57 45.81 -15.31
CA ILE A 571 -39.82 44.43 -15.76
C ILE A 571 -40.88 44.50 -16.86
N THR A 572 -40.44 44.48 -18.11
CA THR A 572 -41.35 44.47 -19.27
C THR A 572 -42.00 43.09 -19.45
N PRO A 573 -43.10 42.97 -20.22
CA PRO A 573 -43.72 41.69 -20.51
C PRO A 573 -42.75 40.66 -21.13
N GLU A 574 -41.81 41.11 -21.96
CA GLU A 574 -40.78 40.28 -22.59
C GLU A 574 -39.79 39.71 -21.57
N ILE A 575 -39.34 40.53 -20.61
CA ILE A 575 -38.46 40.08 -19.52
C ILE A 575 -39.20 39.08 -18.64
N GLN A 576 -40.46 39.38 -18.31
CA GLN A 576 -41.28 38.49 -17.48
C GLN A 576 -41.49 37.12 -18.16
N GLU A 577 -41.84 37.13 -19.45
CA GLU A 577 -42.03 35.91 -20.24
C GLU A 577 -40.75 35.06 -20.29
N ARG A 578 -39.59 35.71 -20.51
CA ARG A 578 -38.28 35.03 -20.49
C ARG A 578 -37.98 34.40 -19.13
N LEU A 579 -38.17 35.13 -18.03
CA LEU A 579 -37.92 34.62 -16.68
C LEU A 579 -38.85 33.45 -16.32
N ASP A 580 -40.15 33.56 -16.63
CA ASP A 580 -41.12 32.50 -16.35
C ASP A 580 -40.85 31.25 -17.19
N PHE A 581 -40.44 31.40 -18.46
CA PHE A 581 -40.01 30.30 -19.32
C PHE A 581 -38.78 29.56 -18.77
N GLU A 582 -37.75 30.30 -18.37
CA GLU A 582 -36.53 29.72 -17.79
C GLU A 582 -36.82 29.00 -16.47
N LEU A 583 -37.59 29.63 -15.56
CA LEU A 583 -37.98 29.04 -14.28
C LEU A 583 -38.78 27.75 -14.46
N ALA A 584 -39.76 27.74 -15.37
CA ALA A 584 -40.53 26.54 -15.67
C ALA A 584 -39.65 25.42 -16.26
N THR A 585 -38.62 25.76 -17.02
CA THR A 585 -37.67 24.78 -17.57
C THR A 585 -36.73 24.23 -16.48
N ILE A 586 -36.26 25.08 -15.56
CA ILE A 586 -35.45 24.66 -14.40
C ILE A 586 -36.25 23.73 -13.48
N GLU A 587 -37.52 24.05 -13.25
CA GLU A 587 -38.45 23.20 -12.49
C GLU A 587 -38.63 21.84 -13.15
N LYS A 588 -38.90 21.80 -14.46
CA LYS A 588 -39.05 20.54 -15.22
C LYS A 588 -37.79 19.68 -15.24
N THR A 589 -36.63 20.31 -15.30
CA THR A 589 -35.34 19.58 -15.30
C THR A 589 -34.88 19.17 -13.90
N GLY A 590 -35.51 19.69 -12.85
CA GLY A 590 -35.26 19.28 -11.47
C GLY A 590 -33.97 19.84 -10.88
N TYR A 591 -33.48 20.99 -11.36
CA TYR A 591 -32.22 21.60 -10.89
C TYR A 591 -32.35 22.91 -10.07
N PRO A 592 -33.46 23.22 -9.35
CA PRO A 592 -33.55 24.48 -8.61
C PRO A 592 -32.51 24.57 -7.47
N GLY A 593 -32.30 23.50 -6.71
CA GLY A 593 -31.27 23.43 -5.67
C GLY A 593 -29.86 23.71 -6.20
N TYR A 594 -29.54 23.29 -7.43
CA TYR A 594 -28.23 23.58 -8.03
C TYR A 594 -28.02 25.08 -8.25
N PHE A 595 -29.02 25.80 -8.78
CA PHE A 595 -28.97 27.26 -8.90
C PHE A 595 -28.85 27.94 -7.53
N LEU A 596 -29.57 27.46 -6.52
CA LEU A 596 -29.50 28.01 -5.16
C LEU A 596 -28.10 27.86 -4.54
N ILE A 597 -27.46 26.70 -4.71
CA ILE A 597 -26.09 26.46 -4.25
C ILE A 597 -25.12 27.44 -4.93
N VAL A 598 -25.19 27.56 -6.26
CA VAL A 598 -24.27 28.44 -7.02
C VAL A 598 -24.50 29.91 -6.70
N GLN A 599 -25.75 30.34 -6.62
CA GLN A 599 -26.14 31.69 -6.21
C GLN A 599 -25.54 32.04 -4.85
N ASP A 600 -25.63 31.12 -3.90
CA ASP A 600 -25.26 31.34 -2.51
C ASP A 600 -23.77 31.58 -2.30
N PHE A 601 -22.90 30.67 -2.76
CA PHE A 601 -21.45 30.88 -2.62
C PHE A 601 -20.96 32.04 -3.48
N THR A 602 -21.62 32.34 -4.60
CA THR A 602 -21.30 33.49 -5.46
C THR A 602 -21.62 34.81 -4.77
N ARG A 603 -22.77 34.88 -4.06
CA ARG A 603 -23.12 36.02 -3.21
C ARG A 603 -22.12 36.16 -2.06
N ALA A 604 -21.85 35.06 -1.34
CA ALA A 604 -20.92 35.05 -0.22
C ALA A 604 -19.50 35.48 -0.65
N ALA A 605 -19.03 35.05 -1.82
CA ALA A 605 -17.76 35.48 -2.39
C ALA A 605 -17.68 37.01 -2.52
N ARG A 606 -18.71 37.64 -3.10
CA ARG A 606 -18.78 39.10 -3.23
C ARG A 606 -18.84 39.80 -1.89
N ASP A 607 -19.62 39.27 -0.94
CA ASP A 607 -19.73 39.82 0.43
C ASP A 607 -18.39 39.75 1.19
N MET A 608 -17.58 38.73 0.91
CA MET A 608 -16.22 38.58 1.45
C MET A 608 -15.15 39.41 0.71
N GLY A 609 -15.55 40.19 -0.32
CA GLY A 609 -14.63 40.98 -1.12
C GLY A 609 -13.78 40.16 -2.11
N VAL A 610 -14.22 38.94 -2.45
CA VAL A 610 -13.65 38.13 -3.54
C VAL A 610 -14.26 38.59 -4.85
N SER A 611 -13.42 38.91 -5.83
CA SER A 611 -13.86 39.26 -7.17
C SER A 611 -14.38 38.02 -7.88
N VAL A 612 -15.60 38.11 -8.39
CA VAL A 612 -16.24 37.05 -9.18
C VAL A 612 -16.29 37.49 -10.64
N GLY A 613 -15.95 36.59 -11.56
CA GLY A 613 -16.05 36.84 -12.99
C GLY A 613 -17.48 37.14 -13.46
N PRO A 614 -17.64 37.73 -14.65
CA PRO A 614 -18.96 38.07 -15.19
C PRO A 614 -19.80 36.85 -15.61
N GLY A 615 -19.24 35.64 -15.55
CA GLY A 615 -19.85 34.40 -16.02
C GLY A 615 -19.13 33.87 -17.26
N ARG A 616 -19.05 32.55 -17.38
CA ARG A 616 -18.40 31.86 -18.50
C ARG A 616 -19.28 30.75 -19.06
N GLY A 617 -18.92 30.29 -20.26
CA GLY A 617 -19.63 29.21 -20.93
C GLY A 617 -21.08 29.58 -21.24
N SER A 618 -21.95 28.58 -21.25
CA SER A 618 -23.36 28.74 -21.58
C SER A 618 -24.19 29.36 -20.45
N ALA A 619 -23.73 29.32 -19.19
CA ALA A 619 -24.46 29.88 -18.04
C ALA A 619 -24.80 31.37 -18.20
N ALA A 620 -23.99 32.13 -18.96
CA ALA A 620 -24.26 33.54 -19.28
C ALA A 620 -25.53 33.77 -20.11
N GLY A 621 -26.10 32.74 -20.74
CA GLY A 621 -27.34 32.82 -21.52
C GLY A 621 -28.64 32.76 -20.68
N SER A 622 -28.55 32.58 -19.36
CA SER A 622 -29.73 32.50 -18.47
C SER A 622 -30.03 33.83 -17.80
N ALA A 623 -31.24 34.36 -18.03
CA ALA A 623 -31.77 35.53 -17.36
C ALA A 623 -32.01 35.26 -15.87
N VAL A 624 -32.39 34.02 -15.51
CA VAL A 624 -32.47 33.58 -14.10
C VAL A 624 -31.11 33.70 -13.43
N ALA A 625 -30.04 33.15 -14.03
CA ALA A 625 -28.69 33.21 -13.49
C ALA A 625 -28.18 34.65 -13.32
N TYR A 626 -28.50 35.55 -14.26
CA TYR A 626 -28.18 36.97 -14.17
C TYR A 626 -28.91 37.66 -13.00
N CYS A 627 -30.22 37.42 -12.87
CA CYS A 627 -31.06 38.02 -11.83
C CYS A 627 -30.63 37.58 -10.43
N VAL A 628 -30.36 36.29 -10.22
CA VAL A 628 -29.87 35.77 -8.94
C VAL A 628 -28.39 36.08 -8.68
N GLY A 629 -27.70 36.67 -9.66
CA GLY A 629 -26.31 37.13 -9.54
C GLY A 629 -25.27 36.02 -9.67
N ILE A 630 -25.61 34.88 -10.26
CA ILE A 630 -24.62 33.88 -10.67
C ILE A 630 -23.75 34.47 -11.77
N THR A 631 -24.37 35.09 -12.79
CA THR A 631 -23.69 35.81 -13.87
C THR A 631 -23.87 37.32 -13.71
N ASN A 632 -23.09 38.09 -14.47
CA ASN A 632 -23.11 39.54 -14.47
C ASN A 632 -23.24 40.15 -15.89
N VAL A 633 -23.63 39.33 -16.87
CA VAL A 633 -23.90 39.73 -18.26
C VAL A 633 -25.41 39.61 -18.50
N ASP A 634 -26.04 40.65 -19.04
CA ASP A 634 -27.48 40.63 -19.35
C ASP A 634 -27.74 39.83 -20.63
N PRO A 635 -28.37 38.65 -20.55
CA PRO A 635 -28.59 37.81 -21.72
C PRO A 635 -29.65 38.37 -22.67
N ILE A 636 -30.55 39.23 -22.20
CA ILE A 636 -31.60 39.82 -23.04
C ILE A 636 -31.02 40.96 -23.87
N GLU A 637 -30.16 41.80 -23.29
CA GLU A 637 -29.47 42.89 -24.01
C GLU A 637 -28.56 42.37 -25.13
N TYR A 638 -27.85 41.26 -24.86
CA TYR A 638 -26.86 40.69 -25.80
C TYR A 638 -27.38 39.52 -26.64
N ASP A 639 -28.70 39.26 -26.62
CA ASP A 639 -29.36 38.18 -27.37
C ASP A 639 -28.70 36.80 -27.15
N LEU A 640 -28.41 36.49 -25.88
CA LEU A 640 -27.85 35.21 -25.49
C LEU A 640 -28.96 34.16 -25.27
N LEU A 641 -28.75 32.98 -25.85
CA LEU A 641 -29.76 31.91 -25.89
C LEU A 641 -29.72 31.05 -24.63
N PHE A 642 -30.87 30.89 -23.95
CA PHE A 642 -31.02 30.04 -22.77
C PHE A 642 -30.95 28.55 -23.13
N GLU A 643 -31.48 28.15 -24.28
CA GLU A 643 -31.58 26.77 -24.74
C GLU A 643 -30.19 26.15 -25.00
N ARG A 644 -29.18 27.00 -25.24
CA ARG A 644 -27.78 26.58 -25.31
C ARG A 644 -27.22 26.18 -23.94
N PHE A 645 -27.76 26.76 -22.87
CA PHE A 645 -27.41 26.41 -21.50
C PHE A 645 -28.20 25.20 -21.02
N LEU A 646 -29.52 25.26 -21.12
CA LEU A 646 -30.41 24.24 -20.60
C LEU A 646 -31.49 23.96 -21.63
N ASN A 647 -31.40 22.79 -22.27
CA ASN A 647 -32.29 22.41 -23.34
C ASN A 647 -33.56 21.75 -22.76
N PRO A 648 -34.77 22.27 -23.03
CA PRO A 648 -36.01 21.71 -22.52
C PRO A 648 -36.31 20.28 -23.02
N ASP A 649 -35.81 19.91 -24.21
CA ASP A 649 -36.04 18.60 -24.83
C ASP A 649 -35.00 17.55 -24.42
N ARG A 650 -33.90 17.97 -23.75
CA ARG A 650 -32.84 17.08 -23.29
C ARG A 650 -32.44 17.43 -21.85
N VAL A 651 -32.95 16.64 -20.91
CA VAL A 651 -32.54 16.72 -19.50
C VAL A 651 -31.09 16.25 -19.37
N SER A 652 -30.18 17.20 -19.28
CA SER A 652 -28.78 16.98 -18.90
C SER A 652 -28.42 17.93 -17.76
N LEU A 653 -27.49 17.53 -16.89
CA LEU A 653 -27.02 18.40 -15.82
C LEU A 653 -26.36 19.65 -16.44
N PRO A 654 -26.79 20.86 -16.07
CA PRO A 654 -26.13 22.08 -16.52
C PRO A 654 -24.77 22.23 -15.81
N ASP A 655 -23.77 22.73 -16.54
CA ASP A 655 -22.45 23.00 -16.01
C ASP A 655 -22.31 24.52 -15.76
N ILE A 656 -22.20 24.91 -14.48
CA ILE A 656 -22.05 26.31 -14.07
C ILE A 656 -20.66 26.50 -13.42
N ASP A 657 -19.70 26.87 -14.26
CA ASP A 657 -18.35 27.25 -13.83
C ASP A 657 -18.31 28.70 -13.31
N ILE A 658 -17.66 28.91 -12.17
CA ILE A 658 -17.49 30.25 -11.58
C ILE A 658 -16.01 30.58 -11.44
N ASP A 659 -15.65 31.76 -11.94
CA ASP A 659 -14.30 32.30 -11.85
C ASP A 659 -14.16 33.23 -10.64
N PHE A 660 -13.12 33.02 -9.84
CA PHE A 660 -12.74 33.85 -8.70
C PHE A 660 -11.36 34.48 -8.92
N ASP A 661 -11.05 35.55 -8.19
CA ASP A 661 -9.65 35.96 -8.06
C ASP A 661 -8.82 34.87 -7.37
N ASP A 662 -7.57 34.73 -7.78
CA ASP A 662 -6.70 33.60 -7.41
C ASP A 662 -6.44 33.57 -5.89
N GLU A 663 -6.31 34.75 -5.28
CA GLU A 663 -6.09 34.91 -3.84
C GLU A 663 -7.34 34.59 -3.00
N GLY A 664 -8.53 35.00 -3.48
CA GLY A 664 -9.80 34.84 -2.78
C GLY A 664 -10.47 33.47 -2.95
N ARG A 665 -10.00 32.65 -3.90
CA ARG A 665 -10.56 31.33 -4.20
C ARG A 665 -10.65 30.42 -2.98
N GLN A 666 -9.60 30.37 -2.16
CA GLN A 666 -9.57 29.51 -0.99
C GLN A 666 -10.64 29.90 0.03
N HIS A 667 -10.91 31.20 0.23
CA HIS A 667 -11.97 31.66 1.12
C HIS A 667 -13.36 31.18 0.70
N VAL A 668 -13.61 31.05 -0.61
CA VAL A 668 -14.88 30.51 -1.12
C VAL A 668 -14.97 29.00 -0.85
N ILE A 669 -13.88 28.26 -1.04
CA ILE A 669 -13.82 26.83 -0.68
C ILE A 669 -14.08 26.67 0.83
N ASP A 670 -13.44 27.46 1.67
CA ASP A 670 -13.60 27.42 3.12
C ASP A 670 -15.04 27.77 3.55
N TYR A 671 -15.69 28.71 2.85
CA TYR A 671 -17.11 29.01 3.06
C TYR A 671 -17.99 27.80 2.75
N VAL A 672 -17.76 27.13 1.63
CA VAL A 672 -18.50 25.93 1.23
C VAL A 672 -18.27 24.78 2.23
N ILE A 673 -17.02 24.58 2.68
CA ILE A 673 -16.69 23.60 3.74
C ILE A 673 -17.43 23.93 5.03
N LYS A 674 -17.45 25.19 5.45
CA LYS A 674 -18.13 25.61 6.68
C LYS A 674 -19.64 25.43 6.59
N LYS A 675 -20.22 25.65 5.41
CA LYS A 675 -21.66 25.55 5.17
C LYS A 675 -22.15 24.11 5.09
N TYR A 676 -21.48 23.25 4.33
CA TYR A 676 -21.89 21.86 4.09
C TYR A 676 -21.20 20.85 4.98
N GLY A 677 -20.13 21.21 5.68
CA GLY A 677 -19.32 20.29 6.48
C GLY A 677 -18.14 19.69 5.70
N SER A 678 -17.03 19.47 6.41
CA SER A 678 -15.78 18.97 5.83
C SER A 678 -15.86 17.54 5.29
N ASN A 679 -16.82 16.75 5.77
CA ASN A 679 -17.07 15.39 5.28
C ASN A 679 -18.01 15.34 4.07
N GLN A 680 -18.61 16.45 3.66
CA GLN A 680 -19.49 16.54 2.48
C GLN A 680 -18.80 17.21 1.28
N VAL A 681 -17.70 17.90 1.53
CA VAL A 681 -16.92 18.65 0.53
C VAL A 681 -15.58 17.97 0.31
N ALA A 682 -15.26 17.68 -0.96
CA ALA A 682 -14.00 17.03 -1.31
C ALA A 682 -13.38 17.63 -2.57
N GLN A 683 -12.08 17.45 -2.72
CA GLN A 683 -11.39 17.73 -3.98
C GLN A 683 -11.40 16.50 -4.88
N ILE A 684 -11.11 16.70 -6.16
CA ILE A 684 -10.96 15.58 -7.11
C ILE A 684 -9.49 15.17 -7.18
N ILE A 685 -9.18 13.88 -7.07
CA ILE A 685 -7.82 13.38 -7.26
C ILE A 685 -7.39 13.42 -8.73
N THR A 686 -6.09 13.52 -8.96
CA THR A 686 -5.47 13.33 -10.28
C THR A 686 -4.39 12.26 -10.18
N TYR A 687 -4.27 11.45 -11.24
CA TYR A 687 -3.24 10.41 -11.33
C TYR A 687 -2.14 10.86 -12.27
N GLY A 688 -0.94 11.08 -11.74
CA GLY A 688 0.23 11.32 -12.56
C GLY A 688 0.75 10.00 -13.09
N THR A 689 0.61 9.77 -14.39
CA THR A 689 1.12 8.56 -15.06
C THR A 689 2.54 8.78 -15.59
N MET A 690 3.30 7.69 -15.71
CA MET A 690 4.64 7.71 -16.29
C MET A 690 4.54 7.94 -17.80
N ALA A 691 4.66 9.19 -18.24
CA ALA A 691 4.82 9.54 -19.65
C ALA A 691 6.19 9.09 -20.17
N ALA A 692 6.31 8.80 -21.47
CA ALA A 692 7.52 8.32 -22.14
C ALA A 692 8.85 8.89 -21.61
N LYS A 693 8.98 10.23 -21.56
CA LYS A 693 10.20 10.91 -21.10
C LYS A 693 10.49 10.65 -19.62
N SER A 694 9.47 10.67 -18.78
CA SER A 694 9.62 10.37 -17.34
C SER A 694 9.91 8.90 -17.09
N ALA A 695 9.30 8.00 -17.88
CA ALA A 695 9.56 6.57 -17.79
C ALA A 695 11.03 6.24 -18.10
N ILE A 696 11.59 6.83 -19.16
CA ILE A 696 13.02 6.69 -19.48
C ILE A 696 13.90 7.22 -18.35
N ARG A 697 13.59 8.40 -17.80
CA ARG A 697 14.42 9.01 -16.73
C ARG A 697 14.38 8.23 -15.42
N ASP A 698 13.21 7.77 -15.00
CA ASP A 698 13.09 7.00 -13.76
C ASP A 698 13.71 5.59 -13.92
N THR A 699 13.54 4.95 -15.07
CA THR A 699 14.21 3.68 -15.40
C THR A 699 15.74 3.84 -15.43
N ALA A 700 16.24 4.89 -16.10
CA ALA A 700 17.66 5.20 -16.17
C ALA A 700 18.28 5.42 -14.79
N ARG A 701 17.56 6.07 -13.87
CA ARG A 701 18.03 6.33 -12.51
C ARG A 701 18.34 5.03 -11.76
N VAL A 702 17.42 4.06 -11.80
CA VAL A 702 17.57 2.81 -11.03
C VAL A 702 18.48 1.79 -11.71
N LEU A 703 18.67 1.91 -13.03
CA LEU A 703 19.68 1.18 -13.79
C LEU A 703 21.07 1.83 -13.73
N ASN A 704 21.24 2.90 -12.95
CA ASN A 704 22.51 3.61 -12.77
C ASN A 704 23.10 4.15 -14.09
N LEU A 705 22.24 4.53 -15.04
CA LEU A 705 22.65 5.17 -16.30
C LEU A 705 23.01 6.64 -16.02
N PRO A 706 24.14 7.15 -16.55
CA PRO A 706 24.55 8.54 -16.32
C PRO A 706 23.45 9.56 -16.69
N LEU A 707 23.26 10.57 -15.83
CA LEU A 707 22.20 11.58 -16.00
C LEU A 707 22.22 12.27 -17.38
N ALA A 708 23.41 12.51 -17.93
CA ALA A 708 23.57 13.10 -19.25
C ALA A 708 22.98 12.21 -20.35
N GLU A 709 23.22 10.90 -20.26
CA GLU A 709 22.70 9.91 -21.20
C GLU A 709 21.19 9.73 -21.03
N ALA A 710 20.71 9.65 -19.79
CA ALA A 710 19.27 9.62 -19.49
C ALA A 710 18.53 10.84 -20.08
N GLY A 711 19.13 12.03 -19.96
CA GLY A 711 18.62 13.26 -20.55
C GLY A 711 18.60 13.22 -22.08
N ARG A 712 19.67 12.70 -22.70
CA ARG A 712 19.76 12.50 -24.16
C ARG A 712 18.64 11.59 -24.66
N LEU A 713 18.48 10.41 -24.05
CA LEU A 713 17.44 9.45 -24.44
C LEU A 713 16.03 10.04 -24.30
N ALA A 714 15.74 10.72 -23.18
CA ALA A 714 14.44 11.35 -22.98
C ALA A 714 14.13 12.46 -24.00
N ASN A 715 15.16 13.14 -24.51
CA ASN A 715 14.99 14.20 -25.52
C ASN A 715 14.81 13.65 -26.95
N LEU A 716 15.13 12.38 -27.19
CA LEU A 716 14.86 11.68 -28.45
C LEU A 716 13.40 11.22 -28.58
N VAL A 717 12.63 11.23 -27.49
CA VAL A 717 11.23 10.79 -27.53
C VAL A 717 10.36 11.82 -28.28
N PRO A 718 9.67 11.43 -29.38
CA PRO A 718 8.65 12.26 -30.00
C PRO A 718 7.40 12.36 -29.12
N ASP A 719 6.43 13.21 -29.48
CA ASP A 719 5.16 13.32 -28.75
C ASP A 719 4.19 12.15 -29.08
N ILE A 720 4.71 10.92 -28.97
CA ILE A 720 4.01 9.64 -29.18
C ILE A 720 4.41 8.70 -28.04
N LYS A 721 3.45 7.91 -27.54
CA LYS A 721 3.73 6.83 -26.57
C LYS A 721 4.81 5.87 -27.10
N LEU A 722 5.70 5.40 -26.25
CA LEU A 722 6.76 4.46 -26.60
C LEU A 722 6.17 3.20 -27.23
N LYS A 723 5.18 2.56 -26.60
CA LYS A 723 4.59 1.31 -27.14
C LYS A 723 4.02 1.51 -28.55
N THR A 724 3.29 2.60 -28.75
CA THR A 724 2.75 2.98 -30.06
C THR A 724 3.87 3.26 -31.06
N LEU A 725 4.95 3.92 -30.66
CA LEU A 725 6.10 4.15 -31.53
C LEU A 725 6.76 2.84 -31.98
N PHE A 726 6.99 1.90 -31.07
CA PHE A 726 7.55 0.58 -31.38
C PHE A 726 6.62 -0.26 -32.27
N ASP A 727 5.30 -0.19 -32.06
CA ASP A 727 4.34 -0.88 -32.92
C ASP A 727 4.26 -0.26 -34.31
N LEU A 728 4.26 1.08 -34.43
CA LEU A 728 4.33 1.78 -35.71
C LEU A 728 5.65 1.52 -36.44
N ALA A 729 6.76 1.31 -35.73
CA ALA A 729 8.05 0.97 -36.33
C ALA A 729 8.02 -0.35 -37.11
N LYS A 730 7.13 -1.28 -36.75
CA LYS A 730 6.90 -2.53 -37.50
C LYS A 730 6.25 -2.27 -38.87
N ASN A 731 5.56 -1.13 -39.03
CA ASN A 731 4.92 -0.69 -40.27
C ASN A 731 5.42 0.72 -40.66
N LYS A 732 6.62 0.78 -41.26
CA LYS A 732 7.30 2.04 -41.61
C LYS A 732 6.42 3.06 -42.37
N PRO A 733 5.56 2.68 -43.34
CA PRO A 733 4.59 3.60 -43.93
C PRO A 733 3.69 4.33 -42.93
N ALA A 734 3.17 3.63 -41.92
CA ALA A 734 2.29 4.21 -40.90
C ALA A 734 3.03 5.20 -39.98
N LEU A 735 4.30 4.93 -39.65
CA LEU A 735 5.15 5.84 -38.90
C LEU A 735 5.42 7.14 -39.69
N LEU A 736 5.74 7.02 -40.98
CA LEU A 736 5.97 8.17 -41.87
C LEU A 736 4.70 9.02 -42.03
N GLU A 737 3.53 8.40 -42.07
CA GLU A 737 2.25 9.09 -42.12
C GLU A 737 1.96 9.84 -40.81
N LYS A 738 2.18 9.19 -39.65
CA LYS A 738 1.92 9.77 -38.33
C LYS A 738 2.80 11.00 -38.04
N LEU A 739 4.04 10.98 -38.52
CA LEU A 739 5.02 12.07 -38.36
C LEU A 739 5.19 12.92 -39.63
N LYS A 740 4.20 12.90 -40.53
CA LYS A 740 4.24 13.65 -41.79
C LYS A 740 4.40 15.14 -41.54
N GLY A 741 5.40 15.75 -42.17
CA GLY A 741 5.73 17.17 -41.99
C GLY A 741 6.60 17.48 -40.77
N GLN A 742 7.03 16.47 -40.00
CA GLN A 742 7.84 16.62 -38.78
C GLN A 742 9.19 15.88 -38.90
N GLN A 743 10.04 16.28 -39.86
CA GLN A 743 11.30 15.59 -40.18
C GLN A 743 12.24 15.42 -38.97
N GLU A 744 12.33 16.43 -38.08
CA GLU A 744 13.17 16.35 -36.89
C GLU A 744 12.69 15.28 -35.91
N LEU A 745 11.38 15.17 -35.68
CA LEU A 745 10.79 14.16 -34.80
C LEU A 745 10.92 12.75 -35.38
N LEU A 746 10.84 12.62 -36.70
CA LEU A 746 11.10 11.36 -37.39
C LEU A 746 12.56 10.90 -37.20
N GLN A 747 13.53 11.79 -37.33
CA GLN A 747 14.95 11.45 -37.10
C GLN A 747 15.21 11.02 -35.65
N LYS A 748 14.65 11.75 -34.68
CA LYS A 748 14.74 11.39 -33.25
C LYS A 748 14.11 10.03 -32.97
N ALA A 749 12.95 9.75 -33.57
CA ALA A 749 12.27 8.47 -33.46
C ALA A 749 13.09 7.32 -34.05
N GLU A 750 13.66 7.48 -35.25
CA GLU A 750 14.54 6.48 -35.88
C GLU A 750 15.81 6.24 -35.06
N GLU A 751 16.42 7.27 -34.48
CA GLU A 751 17.56 7.13 -33.59
C GLU A 751 17.21 6.36 -32.31
N LEU A 752 16.08 6.69 -31.67
CA LEU A 752 15.62 6.00 -30.46
C LEU A 752 15.37 4.51 -30.74
N LEU A 753 14.72 4.19 -31.87
CA LEU A 753 14.48 2.81 -32.30
C LEU A 753 15.78 2.05 -32.57
N ARG A 754 16.78 2.71 -33.17
CA ARG A 754 18.10 2.12 -33.38
C ARG A 754 18.81 1.82 -32.06
N ILE A 755 18.76 2.73 -31.10
CA ILE A 755 19.37 2.51 -29.76
C ILE A 755 18.67 1.33 -29.07
N ALA A 756 17.33 1.26 -29.15
CA ALA A 756 16.56 0.19 -28.52
C ALA A 756 16.87 -1.22 -29.04
N GLN A 757 17.45 -1.35 -30.24
CA GLN A 757 17.91 -2.63 -30.81
C GLN A 757 19.29 -3.07 -30.30
N GLY A 758 19.99 -2.22 -29.56
CA GLY A 758 21.29 -2.54 -28.96
C GLY A 758 21.21 -3.53 -27.80
N GLN A 759 22.36 -3.77 -27.16
CA GLN A 759 22.48 -4.62 -25.96
C GLN A 759 23.04 -3.86 -24.74
N ASP A 760 23.30 -2.56 -24.90
CA ASP A 760 23.82 -1.70 -23.84
C ASP A 760 22.73 -1.28 -22.85
N GLU A 761 23.14 -0.58 -21.78
CA GLU A 761 22.21 -0.10 -20.75
C GLU A 761 21.20 0.91 -21.31
N SER A 762 21.55 1.66 -22.35
CA SER A 762 20.62 2.57 -23.05
C SER A 762 19.50 1.79 -23.74
N ALA A 763 19.81 0.71 -24.45
CA ALA A 763 18.84 -0.17 -25.06
C ALA A 763 17.92 -0.81 -24.01
N LYS A 764 18.50 -1.36 -22.93
CA LYS A 764 17.72 -1.93 -21.82
C LYS A 764 16.78 -0.89 -21.21
N THR A 765 17.28 0.31 -20.95
CA THR A 765 16.49 1.41 -20.39
C THR A 765 15.27 1.72 -21.24
N ILE A 766 15.41 1.86 -22.57
CA ILE A 766 14.28 2.18 -23.45
C ILE A 766 13.26 1.05 -23.47
N ASN A 767 13.70 -0.20 -23.60
CA ASN A 767 12.81 -1.35 -23.67
C ASN A 767 12.01 -1.53 -22.37
N GLN A 768 12.66 -1.38 -21.21
CA GLN A 768 11.98 -1.48 -19.90
C GLN A 768 11.06 -0.27 -19.66
N ALA A 769 11.50 0.94 -20.01
CA ALA A 769 10.67 2.14 -19.92
C ALA A 769 9.40 2.06 -20.78
N THR A 770 9.44 1.30 -21.89
CA THR A 770 8.27 1.07 -22.76
C THR A 770 7.20 0.23 -22.06
N VAL A 771 7.58 -0.69 -21.18
CA VAL A 771 6.65 -1.50 -20.36
C VAL A 771 6.12 -0.68 -19.18
N LEU A 772 6.95 0.20 -18.60
CA LEU A 772 6.57 1.03 -17.46
C LEU A 772 5.72 2.25 -17.84
N GLU A 773 5.78 2.70 -19.09
CA GLU A 773 4.95 3.78 -19.60
C GLU A 773 3.46 3.50 -19.35
N GLY A 774 2.74 4.46 -18.78
CA GLY A 774 1.33 4.32 -18.41
C GLY A 774 1.08 3.95 -16.95
N SER A 775 2.09 3.40 -16.24
CA SER A 775 1.99 3.10 -14.81
C SER A 775 1.68 4.37 -13.99
N VAL A 776 0.86 4.25 -12.94
CA VAL A 776 0.59 5.36 -12.03
C VAL A 776 1.81 5.62 -11.17
N ARG A 777 2.31 6.86 -11.20
CA ARG A 777 3.52 7.29 -10.50
C ARG A 777 3.21 7.97 -9.18
N ASN A 778 2.20 8.80 -9.15
CA ASN A 778 1.79 9.54 -7.96
C ASN A 778 0.34 10.00 -8.06
N THR A 779 -0.18 10.45 -6.92
CA THR A 779 -1.46 11.14 -6.81
C THR A 779 -1.23 12.65 -6.66
N GLY A 780 -2.17 13.42 -7.16
CA GLY A 780 -2.23 14.88 -7.02
C GLY A 780 -3.68 15.34 -6.87
N ILE A 781 -3.89 16.65 -6.86
CA ILE A 781 -5.21 17.26 -6.69
C ILE A 781 -5.58 18.06 -7.93
N HIS A 782 -6.83 17.93 -8.36
CA HIS A 782 -7.38 18.69 -9.47
C HIS A 782 -7.38 20.19 -9.13
N ALA A 783 -6.91 21.01 -10.07
CA ALA A 783 -6.65 22.42 -9.78
C ALA A 783 -7.91 23.21 -9.36
N CYS A 784 -9.09 22.84 -9.86
CA CYS A 784 -10.32 23.63 -9.69
C CYS A 784 -11.54 22.83 -9.19
N GLY A 785 -11.48 21.50 -9.23
CA GLY A 785 -12.67 20.67 -9.10
C GLY A 785 -13.01 20.42 -7.63
N VAL A 786 -14.18 20.88 -7.21
CA VAL A 786 -14.75 20.69 -5.88
C VAL A 786 -16.02 19.86 -5.99
N ILE A 787 -16.15 18.87 -5.12
CA ILE A 787 -17.33 18.02 -4.98
C ILE A 787 -18.11 18.45 -3.75
N ILE A 788 -19.43 18.53 -3.90
CA ILE A 788 -20.35 18.71 -2.78
C ILE A 788 -21.35 17.56 -2.83
N THR A 789 -21.53 16.89 -1.70
CA THR A 789 -22.43 15.72 -1.57
C THR A 789 -23.56 15.98 -0.57
N PRO A 790 -24.72 15.32 -0.71
CA PRO A 790 -25.86 15.52 0.18
C PRO A 790 -25.68 14.96 1.60
N ALA A 791 -24.73 14.04 1.79
CA ALA A 791 -24.35 13.47 3.08
C ALA A 791 -22.85 13.21 3.08
N ASP A 792 -22.33 12.53 4.11
CA ASP A 792 -20.92 12.14 4.17
C ASP A 792 -20.46 11.46 2.87
N ILE A 793 -19.41 12.01 2.24
CA ILE A 793 -18.90 11.59 0.94
C ILE A 793 -18.51 10.11 0.92
N THR A 794 -18.04 9.60 2.07
CA THR A 794 -17.60 8.20 2.21
C THR A 794 -18.74 7.20 2.07
N ASN A 795 -20.01 7.64 2.14
CA ASN A 795 -21.18 6.82 1.82
C ASN A 795 -21.32 6.54 0.31
N PHE A 796 -20.73 7.39 -0.53
CA PHE A 796 -20.95 7.35 -1.98
C PHE A 796 -19.73 6.84 -2.73
N VAL A 797 -18.53 7.34 -2.37
CA VAL A 797 -17.27 7.02 -3.05
C VAL A 797 -16.13 6.84 -2.05
N PRO A 798 -15.10 6.05 -2.41
CA PRO A 798 -13.85 6.01 -1.66
C PRO A 798 -13.13 7.35 -1.69
N VAL A 799 -12.53 7.76 -0.57
CA VAL A 799 -11.75 9.02 -0.45
C VAL A 799 -10.37 8.79 0.14
N ALA A 800 -9.51 9.79 0.05
CA ALA A 800 -8.18 9.85 0.66
C ALA A 800 -7.94 11.27 1.20
N LEU A 801 -6.90 11.48 2.00
CA LEU A 801 -6.47 12.84 2.32
C LEU A 801 -5.83 13.49 1.10
N ALA A 802 -6.18 14.75 0.88
CA ALA A 802 -5.53 15.58 -0.11
C ALA A 802 -4.07 15.81 0.29
N LYS A 803 -3.20 15.86 -0.72
CA LYS A 803 -1.78 16.09 -0.46
C LYS A 803 -1.59 17.49 0.14
N ASP A 804 -0.82 17.57 1.23
CA ASP A 804 -0.49 18.82 1.92
C ASP A 804 -1.72 19.58 2.49
N SER A 805 -2.84 18.89 2.71
CA SER A 805 -4.09 19.47 3.24
C SER A 805 -4.85 18.46 4.10
N ASP A 806 -5.63 18.94 5.07
CA ASP A 806 -6.53 18.12 5.89
C ASP A 806 -7.88 17.84 5.17
N MET A 807 -8.09 18.41 3.98
CA MET A 807 -9.27 18.13 3.17
C MET A 807 -9.23 16.71 2.60
N VAL A 808 -10.40 16.11 2.41
CA VAL A 808 -10.54 14.86 1.69
C VAL A 808 -10.56 15.09 0.18
N CYS A 809 -10.07 14.12 -0.58
CA CYS A 809 -10.21 14.03 -2.02
C CYS A 809 -10.82 12.68 -2.43
N THR A 810 -11.58 12.67 -3.52
CA THR A 810 -12.15 11.43 -4.09
C THR A 810 -11.04 10.51 -4.58
N GLN A 811 -11.14 9.19 -4.42
CA GLN A 811 -10.25 8.25 -5.13
C GLN A 811 -10.67 8.04 -6.59
N PHE A 812 -11.72 8.69 -7.06
CA PHE A 812 -12.07 8.73 -8.48
C PHE A 812 -11.62 10.05 -9.10
N ASP A 813 -11.02 9.99 -10.28
CA ASP A 813 -10.55 11.16 -10.99
C ASP A 813 -11.68 11.86 -11.75
N ASN A 814 -11.34 12.98 -12.40
CA ASN A 814 -12.30 13.79 -13.16
C ASN A 814 -13.01 13.01 -14.28
N SER A 815 -12.40 11.94 -14.82
CA SER A 815 -13.00 11.16 -15.90
C SER A 815 -14.16 10.27 -15.43
N VAL A 816 -14.26 10.05 -14.12
CA VAL A 816 -15.20 9.12 -13.49
C VAL A 816 -16.18 9.81 -12.54
N VAL A 817 -15.75 10.84 -11.82
CA VAL A 817 -16.49 11.51 -10.73
C VAL A 817 -17.96 11.80 -11.06
N GLU A 818 -18.23 12.38 -12.23
CA GLU A 818 -19.60 12.72 -12.65
C GLU A 818 -20.42 11.46 -12.93
N SER A 819 -19.82 10.45 -13.56
CA SER A 819 -20.47 9.16 -13.82
C SER A 819 -20.70 8.36 -12.54
N ALA A 820 -19.91 8.60 -11.49
CA ALA A 820 -20.13 8.08 -10.14
C ALA A 820 -21.25 8.83 -9.38
N GLY A 821 -21.89 9.80 -10.02
CA GLY A 821 -23.02 10.56 -9.51
C GLY A 821 -22.65 11.68 -8.55
N LEU A 822 -21.44 12.21 -8.64
CA LEU A 822 -21.01 13.33 -7.80
C LEU A 822 -21.21 14.65 -8.55
N LEU A 823 -21.76 15.64 -7.85
CA LEU A 823 -21.86 16.99 -8.38
C LEU A 823 -20.48 17.64 -8.34
N LYS A 824 -19.92 17.87 -9.53
CA LYS A 824 -18.69 18.63 -9.72
C LYS A 824 -19.00 20.12 -9.90
N MET A 825 -18.21 20.95 -9.24
CA MET A 825 -18.18 22.40 -9.45
C MET A 825 -16.72 22.83 -9.67
N ASP A 826 -16.46 23.59 -10.72
CA ASP A 826 -15.13 24.14 -10.97
C ASP A 826 -15.02 25.56 -10.39
N PHE A 827 -14.22 25.68 -9.33
CA PHE A 827 -13.85 26.96 -8.73
C PHE A 827 -12.50 27.38 -9.31
N LEU A 828 -12.54 28.17 -10.39
CA LEU A 828 -11.32 28.59 -11.10
C LEU A 828 -10.70 29.82 -10.44
N GLY A 829 -9.39 29.79 -10.24
CA GLY A 829 -8.61 30.99 -9.89
C GLY A 829 -8.11 31.68 -11.17
N LEU A 830 -8.58 32.90 -11.44
CA LEU A 830 -8.12 33.71 -12.57
C LEU A 830 -7.20 34.83 -12.11
N LYS A 831 -5.95 34.77 -12.57
CA LYS A 831 -4.97 35.85 -12.38
C LYS A 831 -5.46 37.19 -12.92
N THR A 832 -6.23 37.19 -14.01
CA THR A 832 -6.81 38.41 -14.60
C THR A 832 -7.74 39.14 -13.64
N LEU A 833 -8.57 38.42 -12.87
CA LEU A 833 -9.46 39.03 -11.87
C LEU A 833 -8.67 39.66 -10.73
N THR A 834 -7.60 39.00 -10.29
CA THR A 834 -6.66 39.52 -9.30
C THR A 834 -6.00 40.82 -9.80
N LEU A 835 -5.52 40.83 -11.04
CA LEU A 835 -4.91 42.03 -11.67
C LEU A 835 -5.90 43.19 -11.78
N ILE A 836 -7.15 42.93 -12.14
CA ILE A 836 -8.21 43.96 -12.20
C ILE A 836 -8.49 44.53 -10.81
N LYS A 837 -8.59 43.66 -9.80
CA LYS A 837 -8.81 44.03 -8.39
C LYS A 837 -7.70 44.95 -7.89
N ASP A 838 -6.44 44.59 -8.14
CA ASP A 838 -5.28 45.40 -7.78
C ASP A 838 -5.25 46.74 -8.52
N ALA A 839 -5.59 46.75 -9.81
CA ALA A 839 -5.67 47.98 -10.59
C ALA A 839 -6.71 48.95 -10.01
N ILE A 840 -7.91 48.47 -9.66
CA ILE A 840 -8.96 49.28 -9.03
C ILE A 840 -8.49 49.82 -7.67
N LYS A 841 -7.84 48.98 -6.86
CA LYS A 841 -7.27 49.39 -5.56
C LYS A 841 -6.26 50.53 -5.72
N ILE A 842 -5.33 50.40 -6.67
CA ILE A 842 -4.31 51.41 -6.96
C ILE A 842 -4.95 52.70 -7.47
N VAL A 843 -5.97 52.62 -8.33
CA VAL A 843 -6.69 53.81 -8.82
C VAL A 843 -7.38 54.53 -7.67
N LYS A 844 -8.04 53.80 -6.77
CA LYS A 844 -8.67 54.37 -5.58
C LYS A 844 -7.65 55.05 -4.66
N GLU A 845 -6.51 54.41 -4.42
CA GLU A 845 -5.43 54.97 -3.59
C GLU A 845 -4.79 56.23 -4.21
N ARG A 846 -4.56 56.24 -5.53
CA ARG A 846 -3.87 57.36 -6.21
C ARG A 846 -4.77 58.52 -6.59
N HIS A 847 -6.01 58.24 -6.98
CA HIS A 847 -6.91 59.23 -7.57
C HIS A 847 -8.17 59.49 -6.73
N GLY A 848 -8.41 58.72 -5.66
CA GLY A 848 -9.62 58.84 -4.85
C GLY A 848 -10.91 58.42 -5.59
N ILE A 849 -10.78 57.81 -6.77
CA ILE A 849 -11.90 57.39 -7.62
C ILE A 849 -12.28 55.96 -7.23
N GLN A 850 -13.55 55.73 -6.91
CA GLN A 850 -14.11 54.40 -6.71
C GLN A 850 -14.78 53.96 -8.02
N LEU A 851 -14.22 52.91 -8.63
CA LEU A 851 -14.68 52.29 -9.88
C LEU A 851 -15.71 51.19 -9.61
#